data_AF-A0YNA0-F1
#
_entry.id   AF-A0YNA0-F1
#
_cell.length_a   1.000
_cell.length_b   1.000
_cell.length_c   1.000
_cell.angle_alpha   90.00
_cell.angle_beta   90.00
_cell.angle_gamma   90.00
#
_symmetry.space_group_name_H-M   'P 1'
#
loop_
_entity.id
_entity.type
_entity.pdbx_description
1 polymer ?
#
loop_
_entity_poly.entity_id
_entity_poly.type
_entity_poly.pdbx_seq_one_letter_code
_entity_poly.pdbx_strand_id
1 'polypeptide(L)'
;MMKSINRFRWVALGAALFLSLHLGLTTLGFGWLAGGKAFATSAVTPMTSIVILAEDGVLRADVRQQFNQTSFNAHHFTARAGQSVTITAESSDFVPTLILLNPQGENIGESRQVSRNLLKSELQITLSETGTYSLQVSGVNSTEQSGKYSLKIANLEPLSVSTSDKKPTPKVELENKLQNLEEEFQRSERFTLLAQADEFYRNGNKTKAELIYRQVKEPFKAEQRPQIIRQITNPKQLIPEAQPLWIEAQAVWQETADLSPLQKFVQQYPAFIPGHLLLSQAYQKQEKLQHALKVLEQATSLFPDNYELIVAQVKALEADKKYLEASIAARQFTLIQPEHPQTSALTESADKNLKKFQGRLEGQMVRRGIVGTAVRVGGCLLIGACNPVGAIVGEGIKMGTLLVQGESGIGNQIAGMYKRELPIVQEGEVVDYVNELGNKIVQYMGRNDFDYEFYVVADEALNAFALPGGKVFVNTGAVLKTNSEAELAGLLAHEVSHAVLSHGFKQVITNNVYNNLGEIVNAALNNTVPLGNIIANLINLDYNRDQERQADLVGTRVLATSGYAADGLHNLMITLAEEKGSKGGSSFFSTHPATTERVAYIEELIQRNGYNRYAFEGVEKHAQVQKGIAKPDIQIGEKT
;
A
#
# COMPACT_ATOMS: atom_id res chain seq x y z
N MET A 1 -27.14 -41.63 -56.48
CA MET A 1 -26.48 -40.46 -57.11
C MET A 1 -25.76 -39.69 -56.01
N MET A 2 -24.45 -39.89 -55.84
CA MET A 2 -23.35 -38.98 -56.28
C MET A 2 -23.38 -37.64 -55.52
N LYS A 3 -22.36 -37.16 -54.77
CA LYS A 3 -20.91 -37.40 -54.59
C LYS A 3 -20.53 -36.80 -53.20
N SER A 4 -19.80 -37.44 -52.27
CA SER A 4 -18.32 -37.61 -52.14
C SER A 4 -17.55 -36.26 -52.10
N ILE A 5 -16.75 -35.87 -51.10
CA ILE A 5 -15.47 -36.44 -50.59
C ILE A 5 -15.08 -35.64 -49.30
N ASN A 6 -14.83 -36.24 -48.13
CA ASN A 6 -13.57 -36.83 -47.57
C ASN A 6 -12.51 -35.76 -47.16
N ARG A 7 -11.90 -35.72 -45.95
CA ARG A 7 -11.21 -36.76 -45.14
C ARG A 7 -11.13 -36.31 -43.65
N PHE A 8 -11.48 -37.12 -42.63
CA PHE A 8 -10.72 -38.21 -41.94
C PHE A 8 -9.49 -37.69 -41.12
N ARG A 9 -9.23 -37.98 -39.82
CA ARG A 9 -9.85 -38.78 -38.72
C ARG A 9 -9.14 -38.49 -37.35
N TRP A 10 -9.94 -38.48 -36.27
CA TRP A 10 -9.87 -39.23 -34.98
C TRP A 10 -8.54 -39.33 -34.18
N VAL A 11 -8.43 -38.86 -32.91
CA VAL A 11 -8.94 -39.42 -31.61
C VAL A 11 -8.18 -40.70 -31.22
N ALA A 12 -7.74 -40.96 -30.00
CA ALA A 12 -7.56 -40.23 -28.75
C ALA A 12 -6.89 -41.20 -27.73
N LEU A 13 -6.55 -40.65 -26.56
CA LEU A 13 -6.52 -41.28 -25.23
C LEU A 13 -5.48 -42.38 -24.90
N GLY A 14 -4.91 -42.26 -23.70
CA GLY A 14 -4.37 -43.39 -22.95
C GLY A 14 -3.31 -42.99 -21.94
N ALA A 15 -3.72 -42.83 -20.69
CA ALA A 15 -2.86 -42.54 -19.54
C ALA A 15 -2.12 -43.78 -18.99
N ALA A 16 -1.19 -43.52 -18.06
CA ALA A 16 -0.84 -44.29 -16.87
C ALA A 16 0.37 -45.26 -16.85
N LEU A 17 1.38 -44.82 -16.06
CA LEU A 17 2.03 -45.48 -14.89
C LEU A 17 3.24 -46.44 -15.01
N PHE A 18 4.17 -46.20 -14.04
CA PHE A 18 5.25 -47.04 -13.47
C PHE A 18 6.42 -47.42 -14.42
N LEU A 19 7.71 -47.55 -14.04
CA LEU A 19 8.41 -47.77 -12.76
C LEU A 19 9.93 -47.43 -12.89
N SER A 20 10.61 -47.33 -11.76
CA SER A 20 12.05 -47.12 -11.44
C SER A 20 13.07 -48.19 -11.90
N LEU A 21 14.36 -47.78 -12.07
CA LEU A 21 15.66 -48.33 -11.56
C LEU A 21 16.82 -47.91 -12.52
N HIS A 22 17.80 -47.10 -12.11
CA HIS A 22 19.11 -47.43 -11.49
C HIS A 22 20.14 -48.20 -12.35
N LEU A 23 21.35 -47.59 -12.38
CA LEU A 23 22.71 -48.14 -12.53
C LEU A 23 23.30 -48.41 -13.93
N GLY A 24 24.54 -47.91 -14.12
CA GLY A 24 25.58 -48.66 -14.82
C GLY A 24 26.47 -47.84 -15.76
N LEU A 25 27.60 -47.36 -15.26
CA LEU A 25 28.78 -46.99 -16.05
C LEU A 25 29.20 -48.14 -17.00
N THR A 26 29.74 -47.83 -18.19
CA THR A 26 31.17 -48.03 -18.54
C THR A 26 31.49 -47.65 -19.99
N THR A 27 32.47 -46.74 -20.12
CA THR A 27 33.61 -46.65 -21.05
C THR A 27 33.65 -47.43 -22.38
N LEU A 28 34.04 -46.71 -23.44
CA LEU A 28 35.02 -46.99 -24.52
C LEU A 28 34.78 -45.91 -25.60
N GLY A 29 35.69 -45.05 -26.07
CA GLY A 29 37.11 -45.18 -26.37
C GLY A 29 37.29 -45.21 -27.90
N PHE A 30 38.13 -44.30 -28.44
CA PHE A 30 38.58 -44.06 -29.86
C PHE A 30 38.09 -42.70 -30.42
N GLY A 31 38.88 -41.81 -31.00
CA GLY A 31 40.31 -41.75 -31.29
C GLY A 31 40.58 -40.71 -32.41
N TRP A 32 41.42 -39.70 -32.12
CA TRP A 32 42.33 -38.93 -33.00
C TRP A 32 41.82 -38.16 -34.25
N LEU A 33 42.08 -36.84 -34.29
CA LEU A 33 43.13 -36.22 -35.14
C LEU A 33 43.23 -34.68 -34.99
N ALA A 34 44.42 -34.25 -34.57
CA ALA A 34 45.23 -33.08 -34.96
C ALA A 34 44.62 -31.68 -35.25
N GLY A 35 45.16 -30.68 -34.53
CA GLY A 35 45.71 -29.47 -35.16
C GLY A 35 45.04 -28.13 -34.83
N GLY A 36 45.58 -27.38 -33.87
CA GLY A 36 45.24 -25.96 -33.71
C GLY A 36 45.72 -25.37 -32.40
N LYS A 37 46.51 -24.30 -32.48
CA LYS A 37 47.08 -23.53 -31.36
C LYS A 37 46.06 -23.27 -30.26
N ALA A 38 46.37 -23.68 -29.03
CA ALA A 38 45.62 -23.30 -27.84
C ALA A 38 45.76 -21.78 -27.63
N PHE A 39 44.74 -21.03 -28.04
CA PHE A 39 44.45 -19.75 -27.39
C PHE A 39 44.00 -20.10 -25.98
N ALA A 40 44.75 -19.63 -24.97
CA ALA A 40 44.32 -19.67 -23.60
C ALA A 40 42.98 -18.93 -23.52
N THR A 41 41.89 -19.69 -23.38
CA THR A 41 40.59 -19.17 -22.99
C THR A 41 40.78 -18.58 -21.60
N SER A 42 40.66 -17.25 -21.50
CA SER A 42 40.43 -16.60 -20.21
C SER A 42 39.24 -17.30 -19.55
N ALA A 43 39.46 -17.83 -18.36
CA ALA A 43 38.39 -18.41 -17.56
C ALA A 43 37.27 -17.36 -17.42
N VAL A 44 36.06 -17.71 -17.84
CA VAL A 44 34.88 -16.89 -17.61
C VAL A 44 34.64 -16.88 -16.10
N THR A 45 35.02 -15.80 -15.43
CA THR A 45 34.64 -15.53 -14.05
C THR A 45 33.11 -15.49 -14.02
N PRO A 46 32.42 -16.20 -13.12
CA PRO A 46 30.98 -16.06 -13.02
C PRO A 46 30.69 -14.62 -12.58
N MET A 47 29.91 -13.86 -13.36
CA MET A 47 29.41 -12.56 -12.95
C MET A 47 28.08 -12.77 -12.25
N THR A 48 27.95 -12.26 -11.01
CA THR A 48 26.65 -12.18 -10.34
C THR A 48 26.08 -10.80 -10.62
N SER A 49 24.88 -10.77 -11.22
CA SER A 49 24.17 -9.50 -11.44
C SER A 49 23.39 -9.15 -10.18
N ILE A 50 23.86 -8.16 -9.42
CA ILE A 50 23.09 -7.56 -8.33
C ILE A 50 22.15 -6.53 -8.95
N VAL A 51 20.85 -6.70 -8.76
CA VAL A 51 19.84 -5.74 -9.25
C VAL A 51 19.89 -4.50 -8.36
N ILE A 52 20.26 -3.37 -8.96
CA ILE A 52 20.32 -2.04 -8.31
C ILE A 52 18.93 -1.40 -8.32
N LEU A 53 18.18 -1.58 -9.42
CA LEU A 53 16.85 -1.02 -9.62
C LEU A 53 16.04 -2.00 -10.47
N ALA A 54 14.79 -2.25 -10.09
CA ALA A 54 13.79 -2.90 -10.92
C ALA A 54 12.47 -2.15 -10.76
N GLU A 55 12.02 -1.50 -11.82
CA GLU A 55 10.83 -0.64 -11.80
C GLU A 55 10.01 -0.85 -13.07
N ASP A 56 8.68 -0.89 -12.93
CA ASP A 56 7.79 -0.86 -14.07
C ASP A 56 7.31 0.58 -14.30
N GLY A 57 7.28 1.01 -15.56
CA GLY A 57 6.84 2.33 -15.97
C GLY A 57 5.74 2.29 -17.02
N VAL A 58 4.99 3.40 -17.11
CA VAL A 58 4.04 3.62 -18.21
C VAL A 58 4.48 4.90 -18.92
N LEU A 59 4.94 4.76 -20.16
CA LEU A 59 5.18 5.89 -21.03
C LEU A 59 3.81 6.38 -21.54
N ARG A 60 3.49 7.66 -21.34
CA ARG A 60 2.26 8.25 -21.88
C ARG A 60 2.64 9.21 -23.01
N ALA A 61 1.95 9.08 -24.14
CA ALA A 61 2.04 10.07 -25.20
C ALA A 61 1.47 11.38 -24.65
N ASP A 62 2.30 12.41 -24.52
CA ASP A 62 1.84 13.72 -24.11
C ASP A 62 1.03 14.32 -25.28
N VAL A 63 -0.19 14.81 -25.00
CA VAL A 63 -1.06 15.47 -26.00
C VAL A 63 -0.60 16.92 -26.28
N ARG A 64 0.54 17.34 -25.72
CA ARG A 64 1.14 18.65 -26.01
C ARG A 64 2.22 18.56 -27.08
N GLN A 65 1.83 18.79 -28.34
CA GLN A 65 2.75 19.31 -29.37
C GLN A 65 3.10 20.77 -29.09
N GLN A 66 3.84 21.04 -28.02
CA GLN A 66 4.52 22.32 -27.87
C GLN A 66 5.90 22.06 -27.28
N PHE A 67 6.91 22.30 -28.14
CA PHE A 67 8.36 22.20 -27.92
C PHE A 67 8.94 20.77 -27.94
N ASN A 68 9.60 20.42 -29.06
CA ASN A 68 10.72 19.49 -29.31
C ASN A 68 11.27 18.55 -28.20
N GLN A 69 10.43 18.03 -27.30
CA GLN A 69 10.79 17.04 -26.29
C GLN A 69 9.98 15.77 -26.58
N THR A 70 10.67 14.69 -26.90
CA THR A 70 10.10 13.35 -26.90
C THR A 70 9.60 13.05 -25.48
N SER A 71 8.38 12.53 -25.32
CA SER A 71 7.88 12.08 -24.02
C SER A 71 8.86 11.06 -23.42
N PHE A 72 9.36 11.30 -22.21
CA PHE A 72 10.23 10.39 -21.48
C PHE A 72 9.82 10.30 -20.00
N ASN A 73 10.11 9.15 -19.39
CA ASN A 73 10.07 8.99 -17.94
C ASN A 73 11.50 9.06 -17.40
N ALA A 74 11.71 9.75 -16.29
CA ALA A 74 13.00 9.83 -15.62
C ALA A 74 13.05 8.89 -14.40
N HIS A 75 14.09 8.07 -14.33
CA HIS A 75 14.41 7.19 -13.21
C HIS A 75 15.75 7.60 -12.62
N HIS A 76 15.92 7.45 -11.31
CA HIS A 76 17.13 7.90 -10.63
C HIS A 76 17.75 6.74 -9.86
N PHE A 77 19.08 6.63 -9.91
CA PHE A 77 19.82 5.68 -9.09
C PHE A 77 21.17 6.28 -8.67
N THR A 78 21.64 5.91 -7.49
CA THR A 78 22.95 6.33 -6.99
C THR A 78 24.01 5.30 -7.36
N ALA A 79 25.18 5.77 -7.77
CA ALA A 79 26.30 4.92 -8.13
C ALA A 79 27.64 5.56 -7.77
N ARG A 80 28.71 4.75 -7.74
CA ARG A 80 30.08 5.19 -7.45
C ARG A 80 30.92 5.27 -8.73
N ALA A 81 31.90 6.17 -8.73
CA ALA A 81 32.90 6.23 -9.79
C ALA A 81 33.61 4.88 -9.95
N GLY A 82 33.74 4.40 -11.19
CA GLY A 82 34.31 3.11 -11.56
C GLY A 82 33.30 1.94 -11.57
N GLN A 83 32.04 2.14 -11.18
CA GLN A 83 31.02 1.09 -11.17
C GLN A 83 30.52 0.79 -12.59
N SER A 84 30.47 -0.49 -12.97
CA SER A 84 29.95 -0.93 -14.28
C SER A 84 28.51 -1.41 -14.15
N VAL A 85 27.59 -0.81 -14.90
CA VAL A 85 26.16 -1.15 -14.86
C VAL A 85 25.64 -1.62 -16.21
N THR A 86 24.71 -2.56 -16.18
CA THR A 86 23.86 -2.95 -17.30
C THR A 86 22.45 -2.47 -17.02
N ILE A 87 21.93 -1.62 -17.90
CA ILE A 87 20.58 -1.09 -17.88
C ILE A 87 19.81 -1.76 -19.01
N THR A 88 18.71 -2.45 -18.68
CA THR A 88 17.82 -3.09 -19.63
C THR A 88 16.41 -2.55 -19.48
N ALA A 89 15.77 -2.22 -20.60
CA ALA A 89 14.34 -1.90 -20.62
C ALA A 89 13.63 -2.78 -21.65
N GLU A 90 12.47 -3.31 -21.28
CA GLU A 90 11.65 -4.19 -22.10
C GLU A 90 10.20 -3.71 -22.10
N SER A 91 9.53 -3.72 -23.24
CA SER A 91 8.13 -3.30 -23.40
C SER A 91 7.38 -4.28 -24.30
N SER A 92 6.07 -4.37 -24.18
CA SER A 92 5.22 -5.06 -25.16
C SER A 92 4.72 -4.15 -26.27
N ASP A 93 4.90 -2.84 -26.13
CA ASP A 93 4.13 -1.82 -26.85
C ASP A 93 5.02 -0.94 -27.76
N PHE A 94 6.27 -0.68 -27.38
CA PHE A 94 7.21 0.15 -28.15
C PHE A 94 8.67 -0.30 -27.96
N VAL A 95 9.61 0.18 -28.79
CA VAL A 95 11.05 -0.06 -28.59
C VAL A 95 11.59 1.00 -27.62
N PRO A 96 12.02 0.65 -26.38
CA PRO A 96 12.52 1.63 -25.44
C PRO A 96 13.82 2.27 -25.91
N THR A 97 14.03 3.54 -25.61
CA THR A 97 15.28 4.27 -25.85
C THR A 97 15.72 4.88 -24.52
N LEU A 98 16.93 4.52 -24.09
CA LEU A 98 17.49 4.92 -22.81
C LEU A 98 18.55 5.99 -23.03
N ILE A 99 18.47 7.09 -22.28
CA ILE A 99 19.50 8.12 -22.21
C ILE A 99 19.93 8.26 -20.75
N LEU A 100 21.21 8.05 -20.46
CA LEU A 100 21.76 8.17 -19.12
C LEU A 100 22.47 9.52 -18.96
N LEU A 101 22.09 10.26 -17.92
CA LEU A 101 22.70 11.53 -17.53
C LEU A 101 23.54 11.36 -16.27
N ASN A 102 24.73 11.98 -16.24
CA ASN A 102 25.56 12.06 -15.03
C ASN A 102 24.95 13.00 -13.97
N PRO A 103 25.51 13.08 -12.74
CA PRO A 103 25.02 13.97 -11.69
C PRO A 103 24.98 15.47 -12.05
N GLN A 104 25.71 15.88 -13.09
CA GLN A 104 25.75 17.24 -13.63
C GLN A 104 24.72 17.48 -14.74
N GLY A 105 23.96 16.44 -15.13
CA GLY A 105 22.93 16.50 -16.15
C GLY A 105 23.44 16.30 -17.59
N GLU A 106 24.68 15.88 -17.79
CA GLU A 106 25.29 15.63 -19.10
C GLU A 106 24.97 14.20 -19.57
N ASN A 107 24.60 14.04 -20.86
CA ASN A 107 24.37 12.73 -21.46
C ASN A 107 25.69 11.96 -21.62
N ILE A 108 25.77 10.81 -20.95
CA ILE A 108 26.95 9.95 -20.94
C ILE A 108 26.74 8.60 -21.66
N GLY A 109 25.52 8.28 -22.09
CA GLY A 109 25.26 7.01 -22.75
C GLY A 109 23.84 6.86 -23.27
N GLU A 110 23.72 6.24 -24.44
CA GLU A 110 22.44 5.91 -25.06
C GLU A 110 22.35 4.41 -25.35
N SER A 111 21.19 3.81 -25.09
CA SER A 111 20.99 2.38 -25.32
C SER A 111 21.06 2.01 -26.80
N ARG A 112 21.49 0.78 -27.06
CA ARG A 112 21.31 0.14 -28.38
C ARG A 112 20.14 -0.84 -28.31
N GLN A 113 19.36 -0.91 -29.39
CA GLN A 113 18.32 -1.93 -29.52
C GLN A 113 18.98 -3.31 -29.59
N VAL A 114 18.54 -4.24 -28.72
CA VAL A 114 19.16 -5.57 -28.60
C VAL A 114 18.86 -6.46 -29.82
N SER A 115 17.66 -6.32 -30.41
CA SER A 115 17.27 -7.01 -31.66
C SER A 115 16.06 -6.32 -32.31
N ARG A 116 15.96 -6.32 -33.66
CA ARG A 116 14.82 -5.73 -34.38
C ARG A 116 13.47 -6.39 -34.06
N ASN A 117 13.47 -7.64 -33.60
CA ASN A 117 12.26 -8.40 -33.27
C ASN A 117 11.94 -8.42 -31.77
N LEU A 118 12.77 -7.78 -30.94
CA LEU A 118 12.54 -7.68 -29.49
C LEU A 118 12.35 -6.20 -29.15
N LEU A 119 11.28 -5.91 -28.43
CA LEU A 119 10.98 -4.59 -27.87
C LEU A 119 11.82 -4.37 -26.59
N LYS A 120 13.14 -4.54 -26.74
CA LYS A 120 14.11 -4.51 -25.65
C LYS A 120 15.36 -3.73 -26.04
N SER A 121 15.80 -2.88 -25.12
CA SER A 121 17.00 -2.06 -25.26
C SER A 121 17.92 -2.23 -24.07
N GLU A 122 19.23 -2.14 -24.33
CA GLU A 122 20.27 -2.33 -23.32
C GLU A 122 21.34 -1.25 -23.44
N LEU A 123 21.84 -0.79 -22.29
CA LEU A 123 22.98 0.10 -22.14
C LEU A 123 23.93 -0.50 -21.10
N GLN A 124 25.18 -0.77 -21.49
CA GLN A 124 26.24 -1.17 -20.59
C GLN A 124 27.28 -0.05 -20.51
N ILE A 125 27.58 0.44 -19.31
CA ILE A 125 28.47 1.58 -19.12
C ILE A 125 29.21 1.52 -17.78
N THR A 126 30.47 1.97 -17.78
CA THR A 126 31.25 2.22 -16.55
C THR A 126 31.12 3.70 -16.19
N LEU A 127 30.62 3.96 -14.98
CA LEU A 127 30.27 5.28 -14.49
C LEU A 127 31.53 6.01 -14.01
N SER A 128 31.75 7.24 -14.46
CA SER A 128 32.97 8.01 -14.17
C SER A 128 32.94 8.75 -12.84
N GLU A 129 31.77 8.87 -12.20
CA GLU A 129 31.54 9.79 -11.09
C GLU A 129 30.69 9.16 -9.99
N THR A 130 30.82 9.67 -8.77
CA THR A 130 29.98 9.25 -7.64
C THR A 130 28.84 10.25 -7.48
N GLY A 131 27.60 9.78 -7.51
CA GLY A 131 26.41 10.63 -7.36
C GLY A 131 25.14 9.98 -7.86
N THR A 132 24.09 10.79 -8.00
CA THR A 132 22.79 10.36 -8.54
C THR A 132 22.77 10.52 -10.06
N TYR A 133 22.58 9.41 -10.76
CA TYR A 133 22.40 9.37 -12.20
C TYR A 133 20.91 9.44 -12.55
N SER A 134 20.57 10.12 -13.65
CA SER A 134 19.21 10.19 -14.18
C SER A 134 19.11 9.43 -15.49
N LEU A 135 18.26 8.41 -15.54
CA LEU A 135 17.96 7.62 -16.73
C LEU A 135 16.63 8.05 -17.33
N GLN A 136 16.65 8.56 -18.56
CA GLN A 136 15.46 8.88 -19.32
C GLN A 136 15.07 7.69 -20.21
N VAL A 137 13.82 7.26 -20.11
CA VAL A 137 13.23 6.20 -20.94
C VAL A 137 12.22 6.81 -21.88
N SER A 138 12.43 6.68 -23.19
CA SER A 138 11.55 7.13 -24.26
C SER A 138 11.25 5.98 -25.24
N GLY A 139 10.44 6.21 -26.28
CA GLY A 139 10.09 5.17 -27.27
C GLY A 139 10.30 5.62 -28.71
N VAL A 140 10.79 4.73 -29.58
CA VAL A 140 10.98 4.98 -31.03
C VAL A 140 10.20 3.95 -31.86
N ASN A 141 9.49 4.44 -32.89
CA ASN A 141 8.82 3.65 -33.95
C ASN A 141 7.71 2.66 -33.55
N SER A 142 6.61 3.19 -33.03
CA SER A 142 5.27 2.68 -33.33
C SER A 142 4.28 3.84 -33.23
N THR A 143 3.16 3.76 -33.94
CA THR A 143 2.10 4.79 -34.00
C THR A 143 1.41 5.07 -32.66
N GLU A 144 1.85 4.42 -31.59
CA GLU A 144 1.40 4.56 -30.20
C GLU A 144 2.63 4.83 -29.33
N GLN A 145 2.99 6.10 -29.13
CA GLN A 145 4.09 6.54 -28.25
C GLN A 145 3.71 6.40 -26.76
N SER A 146 3.05 5.31 -26.40
CA SER A 146 2.57 5.04 -25.05
C SER A 146 2.48 3.55 -24.80
N GLY A 147 2.90 3.11 -23.63
CA GLY A 147 2.88 1.70 -23.28
C GLY A 147 3.58 1.41 -21.97
N LYS A 148 3.45 0.17 -21.50
CA LYS A 148 4.14 -0.31 -20.31
C LYS A 148 5.56 -0.74 -20.67
N TYR A 149 6.50 -0.52 -19.76
CA TYR A 149 7.84 -1.09 -19.86
C TYR A 149 8.31 -1.52 -18.47
N SER A 150 9.19 -2.52 -18.45
CA SER A 150 9.94 -2.94 -17.28
C SER A 150 11.38 -2.51 -17.43
N LEU A 151 11.92 -1.83 -16.42
CA LEU A 151 13.28 -1.34 -16.34
C LEU A 151 14.05 -2.14 -15.29
N LYS A 152 15.26 -2.56 -15.64
CA LYS A 152 16.18 -3.23 -14.73
C LYS A 152 17.60 -2.66 -14.87
N ILE A 153 18.18 -2.22 -13.76
CA ILE A 153 19.58 -1.80 -13.65
C ILE A 153 20.30 -2.84 -12.79
N ALA A 154 21.40 -3.40 -13.29
CA ALA A 154 22.18 -4.39 -12.59
C ALA A 154 23.68 -4.07 -12.62
N ASN A 155 24.39 -4.42 -11.55
CA ASN A 155 25.84 -4.30 -11.48
C ASN A 155 26.52 -5.44 -12.24
N LEU A 156 27.62 -5.15 -12.94
CA LEU A 156 28.54 -6.15 -13.48
C LEU A 156 29.79 -6.19 -12.60
N GLU A 157 29.77 -7.04 -11.56
CA GLU A 157 30.98 -7.32 -10.80
C GLU A 157 31.55 -8.70 -11.17
N PRO A 158 32.87 -8.81 -11.44
CA PRO A 158 33.53 -10.10 -11.42
C PRO A 158 33.54 -10.62 -9.98
N LEU A 159 33.19 -11.90 -9.77
CA LEU A 159 33.38 -12.58 -8.49
C LEU A 159 34.84 -12.45 -8.06
N SER A 160 35.11 -11.52 -7.15
CA SER A 160 36.34 -11.50 -6.39
C SER A 160 36.17 -12.51 -5.27
N VAL A 161 36.71 -13.71 -5.50
CA VAL A 161 37.02 -14.64 -4.42
C VAL A 161 37.87 -13.88 -3.42
N SER A 162 37.35 -13.77 -2.19
CA SER A 162 38.01 -13.22 -1.02
C SER A 162 39.36 -13.90 -0.80
N THR A 163 40.44 -13.27 -1.28
CA THR A 163 41.80 -13.41 -0.75
C THR A 163 42.57 -12.13 -1.04
N SER A 164 42.48 -11.12 -0.18
CA SER A 164 43.53 -10.12 0.02
C SER A 164 43.09 -9.14 1.10
N ASP A 165 43.68 -9.32 2.29
CA ASP A 165 43.81 -8.28 3.30
C ASP A 165 44.43 -7.01 2.66
N LYS A 166 43.59 -6.03 2.32
CA LYS A 166 44.02 -4.63 2.34
C LYS A 166 43.18 -3.90 3.37
N LYS A 167 43.78 -3.75 4.55
CA LYS A 167 43.34 -2.81 5.58
C LYS A 167 43.02 -1.46 4.90
N PRO A 168 41.85 -0.85 5.15
CA PRO A 168 41.60 0.52 4.74
C PRO A 168 42.74 1.40 5.26
N THR A 169 43.12 2.44 4.51
CA THR A 169 44.11 3.39 4.99
C THR A 169 43.62 3.97 6.33
N PRO A 170 44.51 4.17 7.33
CA PRO A 170 44.11 4.55 8.69
C PRO A 170 43.20 5.78 8.75
N LYS A 171 43.28 6.67 7.75
CA LYS A 171 42.49 7.89 7.65
C LYS A 171 41.01 7.64 7.30
N VAL A 172 40.72 6.75 6.33
CA VAL A 172 39.33 6.42 5.93
C VAL A 172 38.64 5.54 6.98
N GLU A 173 39.40 4.66 7.64
CA GLU A 173 38.90 3.88 8.78
C GLU A 173 38.59 4.77 9.99
N LEU A 174 39.42 5.78 10.24
CA LEU A 174 39.19 6.76 11.30
C LEU A 174 38.03 7.71 10.96
N GLU A 175 37.91 8.20 9.72
CA GLU A 175 36.80 9.06 9.28
C GLU A 175 35.45 8.32 9.37
N ASN A 176 35.35 7.07 8.90
CA ASN A 176 34.13 6.27 9.03
C ASN A 176 33.83 5.91 10.49
N LYS A 177 34.85 5.62 11.32
CA LYS A 177 34.64 5.40 12.75
C LYS A 177 34.19 6.66 13.47
N LEU A 178 34.77 7.82 13.14
CA LEU A 178 34.39 9.10 13.72
C LEU A 178 32.98 9.49 13.29
N GLN A 179 32.59 9.23 12.05
CA GLN A 179 31.24 9.48 11.57
C GLN A 179 30.21 8.55 12.23
N ASN A 180 30.51 7.25 12.35
CA ASN A 180 29.65 6.32 13.09
C ASN A 180 29.56 6.65 14.58
N LEU A 181 30.67 7.07 15.21
CA LEU A 181 30.69 7.52 16.61
C LEU A 181 29.93 8.82 16.79
N GLU A 182 30.01 9.75 15.83
CA GLU A 182 29.23 10.98 15.84
C GLU A 182 27.74 10.66 15.69
N GLU A 183 27.36 9.78 14.76
CA GLU A 183 25.97 9.33 14.58
C GLU A 183 25.44 8.60 15.83
N GLU A 184 26.24 7.73 16.46
CA GLU A 184 25.90 7.08 17.73
C GLU A 184 25.79 8.08 18.89
N PHE A 185 26.70 9.04 18.96
CA PHE A 185 26.69 10.10 19.97
C PHE A 185 25.48 11.01 19.81
N GLN A 186 25.19 11.47 18.60
CA GLN A 186 24.01 12.27 18.28
C GLN A 186 22.72 11.50 18.55
N ARG A 187 22.67 10.20 18.23
CA ARG A 187 21.54 9.32 18.57
C ARG A 187 21.36 9.20 20.09
N SER A 188 22.45 9.09 20.84
CA SER A 188 22.46 9.03 22.31
C SER A 188 22.02 10.35 22.95
N GLU A 189 22.48 11.49 22.44
CA GLU A 189 22.08 12.82 22.91
C GLU A 189 20.60 13.09 22.62
N ARG A 190 20.16 12.83 21.38
CA ARG A 190 18.76 12.88 20.96
C ARG A 190 17.88 12.03 21.87
N PHE A 191 18.27 10.78 22.11
CA PHE A 191 17.54 9.88 23.01
C PHE A 191 17.40 10.47 24.42
N THR A 192 18.49 10.98 24.98
CA THR A 192 18.52 11.55 26.34
C THR A 192 17.58 12.75 26.47
N LEU A 193 17.61 13.66 25.50
CA LEU A 193 16.74 14.84 25.48
C LEU A 193 15.27 14.47 25.30
N LEU A 194 14.95 13.51 24.41
CA LEU A 194 13.58 13.02 24.25
C LEU A 194 13.07 12.33 25.53
N ALA A 195 13.90 11.52 26.19
CA ALA A 195 13.54 10.88 27.46
C ALA A 195 13.27 11.92 28.57
N GLN A 196 14.10 12.97 28.65
CA GLN A 196 13.89 14.08 29.58
C GLN A 196 12.58 14.84 29.26
N ALA A 197 12.30 15.08 27.99
CA ALA A 197 11.05 15.71 27.56
C ALA A 197 9.82 14.85 27.91
N ASP A 198 9.90 13.55 27.69
CA ASP A 198 8.86 12.57 28.05
C ASP A 198 8.58 12.55 29.55
N GLU A 199 9.62 12.67 30.38
CA GLU A 199 9.46 12.80 31.84
C GLU A 199 8.69 14.07 32.21
N PHE A 200 9.08 15.24 31.67
CA PHE A 200 8.33 16.48 31.90
C PHE A 200 6.90 16.40 31.39
N TYR A 201 6.67 15.75 30.24
CA TYR A 201 5.35 15.57 29.65
C TYR A 201 4.46 14.73 30.56
N ARG A 202 4.95 13.57 31.03
CA ARG A 202 4.23 12.67 31.96
C ARG A 202 3.92 13.33 33.29
N ASN A 203 4.83 14.17 33.79
CA ASN A 203 4.64 14.94 35.03
C ASN A 203 3.75 16.19 34.85
N GLY A 204 3.16 16.41 33.67
CA GLY A 204 2.23 17.50 33.38
C GLY A 204 2.89 18.84 33.03
N ASN A 205 4.23 18.94 33.04
CA ASN A 205 4.96 20.15 32.64
C ASN A 205 5.15 20.21 31.11
N LYS A 206 4.02 20.33 30.39
CA LYS A 206 3.98 20.28 28.92
C LYS A 206 4.79 21.39 28.25
N THR A 207 4.82 22.59 28.82
CA THR A 207 5.60 23.72 28.27
C THR A 207 7.10 23.43 28.27
N LYS A 208 7.62 22.87 29.37
CA LYS A 208 9.04 22.51 29.45
C LYS A 208 9.37 21.33 28.55
N ALA A 209 8.50 20.33 28.48
CA ALA A 209 8.65 19.22 27.55
C ALA A 209 8.72 19.71 26.10
N GLU A 210 7.80 20.58 25.69
CA GLU A 210 7.76 21.16 24.34
C GLU A 210 9.05 21.91 24.00
N LEU A 211 9.60 22.70 24.92
CA LEU A 211 10.88 23.39 24.72
C LEU A 211 12.03 22.43 24.44
N ILE A 212 12.05 21.25 25.06
CA ILE A 212 13.09 20.24 24.86
C ILE A 212 12.83 19.47 23.55
N TYR A 213 11.59 19.06 23.27
CA TYR A 213 11.25 18.41 21.99
C TYR A 213 11.65 19.30 20.81
N ARG A 214 11.46 20.62 20.90
CA ARG A 214 11.84 21.59 19.85
C ARG A 214 13.35 21.71 19.63
N GLN A 215 14.18 21.35 20.61
CA GLN A 215 15.65 21.33 20.45
C GLN A 215 16.12 20.13 19.63
N VAL A 216 15.35 19.04 19.67
CA VAL A 216 15.72 17.76 19.04
C VAL A 216 15.05 17.57 17.68
N LYS A 217 13.84 18.10 17.51
CA LYS A 217 13.04 17.90 16.31
C LYS A 217 13.33 18.97 15.28
N GLU A 218 13.91 18.54 14.16
CA GLU A 218 14.08 19.40 13.00
C GLU A 218 12.75 20.02 12.57
N PRO A 219 12.71 21.35 12.34
CA PRO A 219 11.51 22.01 11.85
C PRO A 219 11.19 21.49 10.46
N PHE A 220 9.90 21.35 10.18
CA PHE A 220 9.43 21.06 8.83
C PHE A 220 9.94 22.13 7.85
N LYS A 221 10.56 21.68 6.74
CA LYS A 221 11.24 22.57 5.79
C LYS A 221 10.24 23.50 5.12
N ALA A 222 10.51 24.81 5.15
CA ALA A 222 9.61 25.82 4.60
C ALA A 222 9.37 25.66 3.09
N GLU A 223 10.37 25.17 2.35
CA GLU A 223 10.31 24.94 0.90
C GLU A 223 9.46 23.72 0.50
N GLN A 224 9.24 22.79 1.44
CA GLN A 224 8.41 21.61 1.24
C GLN A 224 6.98 21.79 1.74
N ARG A 225 6.64 22.96 2.32
CA ARG A 225 5.27 23.26 2.74
C ARG A 225 4.36 23.14 1.53
N PRO A 226 3.47 22.14 1.48
CA PRO A 226 2.44 22.10 0.46
C PRO A 226 1.67 23.41 0.57
N GLN A 227 1.33 24.03 -0.56
CA GLN A 227 0.43 25.18 -0.51
C GLN A 227 -0.87 24.69 0.13
N ILE A 228 -1.08 25.03 1.41
CA ILE A 228 -2.28 24.63 2.15
C ILE A 228 -3.46 25.26 1.42
N ILE A 229 -4.15 24.46 0.62
CA ILE A 229 -5.32 24.92 -0.12
C ILE A 229 -6.42 25.14 0.91
N ARG A 230 -6.75 26.39 1.17
CA ARG A 230 -7.84 26.73 2.09
C ARG A 230 -9.15 26.69 1.33
N GLN A 231 -10.12 25.95 1.86
CA GLN A 231 -11.47 25.93 1.29
C GLN A 231 -12.11 27.31 1.26
N ILE A 232 -12.80 27.61 0.17
CA ILE A 232 -13.59 28.82 -0.04
C ILE A 232 -15.05 28.38 -0.18
N THR A 233 -15.88 28.75 0.79
CA THR A 233 -17.31 28.41 0.82
C THR A 233 -18.20 29.58 0.42
N ASN A 234 -17.72 30.81 0.57
CA ASN A 234 -18.47 32.01 0.21
C ASN A 234 -18.00 32.56 -1.16
N PRO A 235 -18.86 32.70 -2.17
CA PRO A 235 -18.50 33.30 -3.45
C PRO A 235 -17.81 34.68 -3.34
N LYS A 236 -18.13 35.47 -2.29
CA LYS A 236 -17.48 36.78 -2.06
C LYS A 236 -16.01 36.70 -1.66
N GLN A 237 -15.54 35.52 -1.24
CA GLN A 237 -14.14 35.27 -0.90
C GLN A 237 -13.30 34.83 -2.10
N LEU A 238 -13.93 34.62 -3.26
CA LEU A 238 -13.20 34.42 -4.51
C LEU A 238 -12.41 35.68 -4.86
N ILE A 239 -11.23 35.49 -5.45
CA ILE A 239 -10.46 36.59 -6.03
C ILE A 239 -11.32 37.35 -7.07
N PRO A 240 -11.15 38.68 -7.23
CA PRO A 240 -12.02 39.49 -8.08
C PRO A 240 -12.19 38.98 -9.50
N GLU A 241 -11.14 38.38 -10.08
CA GLU A 241 -11.14 37.83 -11.44
C GLU A 241 -11.98 36.55 -11.55
N ALA A 242 -12.14 35.80 -10.46
CA ALA A 242 -12.90 34.54 -10.44
C ALA A 242 -14.42 34.75 -10.27
N GLN A 243 -14.85 35.85 -9.66
CA GLN A 243 -16.27 36.12 -9.42
C GLN A 243 -17.11 36.21 -10.71
N PRO A 244 -16.73 36.97 -11.76
CA PRO A 244 -17.50 37.01 -12.99
C PRO A 244 -17.50 35.66 -13.73
N LEU A 245 -16.38 34.93 -13.71
CA LEU A 245 -16.27 33.60 -14.31
C LEU A 245 -17.21 32.58 -13.65
N TRP A 246 -17.38 32.69 -12.32
CA TRP A 246 -18.33 31.86 -11.60
C TRP A 246 -19.78 32.14 -12.04
N ILE A 247 -20.16 33.42 -12.09
CA ILE A 247 -21.51 33.84 -12.50
C ILE A 247 -21.80 33.38 -13.94
N GLU A 248 -20.84 33.59 -14.85
CA GLU A 248 -20.95 33.16 -16.24
C GLU A 248 -21.10 31.64 -16.35
N ALA A 249 -20.28 30.87 -15.64
CA ALA A 249 -20.37 29.41 -15.68
C ALA A 249 -21.72 28.88 -15.16
N GLN A 250 -22.29 29.53 -14.14
CA GLN A 250 -23.63 29.21 -13.66
C GLN A 250 -24.71 29.54 -14.70
N ALA A 251 -24.65 30.72 -15.33
CA ALA A 251 -25.61 31.16 -16.34
C ALA A 251 -25.61 30.22 -17.56
N VAL A 252 -24.43 29.91 -18.11
CA VAL A 252 -24.30 29.01 -19.27
C VAL A 252 -24.90 27.64 -18.98
N TRP A 253 -24.63 27.06 -17.80
CA TRP A 253 -25.23 25.79 -17.42
C TRP A 253 -26.75 25.88 -17.30
N GLN A 254 -27.29 26.95 -16.69
CA GLN A 254 -28.73 27.11 -16.53
C GLN A 254 -29.46 27.30 -17.87
N GLU A 255 -28.85 28.01 -18.82
CA GLU A 255 -29.46 28.32 -20.11
C GLU A 255 -29.31 27.20 -21.15
N THR A 256 -28.17 26.52 -21.16
CA THR A 256 -27.79 25.60 -22.24
C THR A 256 -27.58 24.15 -21.81
N ALA A 257 -27.52 23.88 -20.50
CA ALA A 257 -27.06 22.63 -19.91
C ALA A 257 -25.60 22.23 -20.26
N ASP A 258 -24.81 23.11 -20.88
CA ASP A 258 -23.37 22.89 -21.07
C ASP A 258 -22.62 22.99 -19.73
N LEU A 259 -21.85 21.94 -19.41
CA LEU A 259 -21.07 21.84 -18.17
C LEU A 259 -19.62 22.31 -18.36
N SER A 260 -19.18 22.54 -19.59
CA SER A 260 -17.79 22.87 -19.91
C SER A 260 -17.28 24.09 -19.13
N PRO A 261 -18.04 25.19 -18.97
CA PRO A 261 -17.62 26.32 -18.15
C PRO A 261 -17.47 25.97 -16.66
N LEU A 262 -18.43 25.20 -16.10
CA LEU A 262 -18.36 24.76 -14.70
C LEU A 262 -17.16 23.83 -14.45
N GLN A 263 -16.89 22.91 -15.38
CA GLN A 263 -15.72 22.03 -15.32
C GLN A 263 -14.41 22.82 -15.30
N LYS A 264 -14.26 23.78 -16.22
CA LYS A 264 -13.08 24.66 -16.30
C LYS A 264 -12.93 25.48 -15.02
N PHE A 265 -14.03 26.03 -14.50
CA PHE A 265 -14.02 26.81 -13.28
C PHE A 265 -13.52 25.99 -12.09
N VAL A 266 -14.07 24.78 -11.89
CA VAL A 266 -13.67 23.88 -10.79
C VAL A 266 -12.20 23.45 -10.91
N GLN A 267 -11.71 23.22 -12.12
CA GLN A 267 -10.30 22.90 -12.37
C GLN A 267 -9.37 24.07 -12.02
N GLN A 268 -9.77 25.29 -12.35
CA GLN A 268 -8.96 26.49 -12.10
C GLN A 268 -9.02 26.95 -10.63
N TYR A 269 -10.15 26.73 -9.96
CA TYR A 269 -10.40 27.15 -8.58
C TYR A 269 -10.81 25.97 -7.69
N PRO A 270 -9.93 24.97 -7.49
CA PRO A 270 -10.26 23.74 -6.77
C PRO A 270 -10.59 23.99 -5.29
N ALA A 271 -10.16 25.11 -4.71
CA ALA A 271 -10.50 25.56 -3.37
C ALA A 271 -11.99 25.92 -3.19
N PHE A 272 -12.72 26.19 -4.27
CA PHE A 272 -14.08 26.72 -4.20
C PHE A 272 -15.13 25.61 -4.09
N ILE A 273 -15.59 25.36 -2.87
CA ILE A 273 -16.52 24.26 -2.53
C ILE A 273 -17.85 24.34 -3.31
N PRO A 274 -18.51 25.50 -3.43
CA PRO A 274 -19.76 25.60 -4.18
C PRO A 274 -19.64 25.19 -5.65
N GLY A 275 -18.46 25.34 -6.25
CA GLY A 275 -18.19 24.90 -7.62
C GLY A 275 -18.30 23.38 -7.77
N HIS A 276 -17.63 22.63 -6.88
CA HIS A 276 -17.70 21.15 -6.86
C HIS A 276 -19.11 20.65 -6.60
N LEU A 277 -19.81 21.25 -5.63
CA LEU A 277 -21.19 20.89 -5.31
C LEU A 277 -22.11 21.12 -6.50
N LEU A 278 -22.02 22.29 -7.15
CA LEU A 278 -22.86 22.60 -8.30
C LEU A 278 -22.56 21.69 -9.49
N LEU A 279 -21.29 21.47 -9.80
CA LEU A 279 -20.88 20.59 -10.90
C LEU A 279 -21.35 19.15 -10.66
N SER A 280 -21.24 18.64 -9.43
CA SER A 280 -21.73 17.30 -9.08
C SER A 280 -23.26 17.19 -9.22
N GLN A 281 -24.02 18.19 -8.76
CA GLN A 281 -25.47 18.26 -8.93
C GLN A 281 -25.87 18.33 -10.40
N ALA A 282 -25.13 19.10 -11.20
CA ALA A 282 -25.37 19.25 -12.62
C ALA A 282 -25.16 17.92 -13.36
N TYR A 283 -24.12 17.16 -13.03
CA TYR A 283 -23.94 15.80 -13.54
C TYR A 283 -25.08 14.85 -13.13
N GLN A 284 -25.54 14.91 -11.88
CA GLN A 284 -26.67 14.09 -11.43
C GLN A 284 -27.96 14.41 -12.21
N LYS A 285 -28.24 15.69 -12.48
CA LYS A 285 -29.38 16.11 -13.31
C LYS A 285 -29.31 15.59 -14.75
N GLN A 286 -28.11 15.35 -15.28
CA GLN A 286 -27.89 14.74 -16.59
C GLN A 286 -27.74 13.21 -16.52
N GLU A 287 -28.11 12.57 -15.40
CA GLU A 287 -27.97 11.13 -15.18
C GLU A 287 -26.52 10.61 -15.28
N LYS A 288 -25.53 11.50 -15.17
CA LYS A 288 -24.08 11.19 -15.22
C LYS A 288 -23.52 10.93 -13.82
N LEU A 289 -24.11 9.99 -13.09
CA LEU A 289 -23.80 9.76 -11.67
C LEU A 289 -22.31 9.46 -11.40
N GLN A 290 -21.65 8.67 -12.27
CA GLN A 290 -20.21 8.38 -12.11
C GLN A 290 -19.32 9.63 -12.24
N HIS A 291 -19.73 10.61 -13.05
CA HIS A 291 -19.00 11.87 -13.17
C HIS A 291 -19.20 12.73 -11.91
N ALA A 292 -20.41 12.73 -11.35
CA ALA A 292 -20.70 13.41 -10.08
C ALA A 292 -19.86 12.82 -8.94
N LEU A 293 -19.80 11.49 -8.85
CA LEU A 293 -18.97 10.79 -7.86
C LEU A 293 -17.49 11.14 -8.01
N LYS A 294 -16.95 11.14 -9.24
CA LYS A 294 -15.55 11.51 -9.48
C LYS A 294 -15.21 12.93 -9.02
N VAL A 295 -16.10 13.90 -9.27
CA VAL A 295 -15.91 15.28 -8.78
C VAL A 295 -15.91 15.32 -7.26
N LEU A 296 -16.87 14.63 -6.64
CA LEU A 296 -17.01 14.58 -5.18
C LEU A 296 -15.81 13.88 -4.52
N GLU A 297 -15.36 12.75 -5.05
CA GLU A 297 -14.17 12.02 -4.59
C GLU A 297 -12.93 12.92 -4.61
N GLN A 298 -12.69 13.62 -5.73
CA GLN A 298 -11.59 14.58 -5.84
C GLN A 298 -11.69 15.71 -4.81
N ALA A 299 -12.89 16.28 -4.64
CA ALA A 299 -13.12 17.36 -3.69
C ALA A 299 -12.94 16.90 -2.23
N THR A 300 -13.47 15.72 -1.86
CA THR A 300 -13.33 15.15 -0.52
C THR A 300 -11.91 14.67 -0.22
N SER A 301 -11.11 14.35 -1.24
CA SER A 301 -9.69 14.07 -1.03
C SER A 301 -8.91 15.32 -0.64
N LEU A 302 -9.30 16.50 -1.13
CA LEU A 302 -8.67 17.78 -0.79
C LEU A 302 -9.20 18.34 0.53
N PHE A 303 -10.52 18.25 0.72
CA PHE A 303 -11.26 18.81 1.87
C PHE A 303 -12.03 17.70 2.59
N PRO A 304 -11.34 16.72 3.21
CA PRO A 304 -12.00 15.58 3.83
C PRO A 304 -12.88 15.98 5.02
N ASP A 305 -12.60 17.13 5.63
CA ASP A 305 -13.30 17.72 6.76
C ASP A 305 -14.46 18.65 6.37
N ASN A 306 -14.78 18.78 5.08
CA ASN A 306 -15.91 19.58 4.63
C ASN A 306 -17.21 18.77 4.68
N TYR A 307 -18.10 19.16 5.60
CA TYR A 307 -19.39 18.48 5.81
C TYR A 307 -20.28 18.43 4.55
N GLU A 308 -20.37 19.52 3.79
CA GLU A 308 -21.28 19.60 2.63
C GLU A 308 -20.84 18.67 1.50
N LEU A 309 -19.52 18.59 1.24
CA LEU A 309 -18.95 17.67 0.26
C LEU A 309 -19.18 16.22 0.66
N ILE A 310 -18.97 15.86 1.92
CA ILE A 310 -19.18 14.50 2.42
C ILE A 310 -20.66 14.11 2.31
N VAL A 311 -21.58 14.98 2.71
CA VAL A 311 -23.02 14.70 2.56
C VAL A 311 -23.41 14.54 1.10
N ALA A 312 -22.88 15.35 0.20
CA ALA A 312 -23.12 15.21 -1.23
C ALA A 312 -22.55 13.88 -1.78
N GLN A 313 -21.35 13.49 -1.35
CA GLN A 313 -20.73 12.21 -1.71
C GLN A 313 -21.55 11.02 -1.20
N VAL A 314 -21.94 11.02 0.08
CA VAL A 314 -22.77 9.96 0.69
C VAL A 314 -24.07 9.81 -0.08
N LYS A 315 -24.79 10.90 -0.38
CA LYS A 315 -26.04 10.86 -1.16
C LYS A 315 -25.83 10.34 -2.58
N ALA A 316 -24.74 10.72 -3.23
CA ALA A 316 -24.40 10.23 -4.58
C ALA A 316 -24.10 8.73 -4.57
N LEU A 317 -23.36 8.24 -3.56
CA LEU A 317 -23.06 6.82 -3.37
C LEU A 317 -24.33 6.00 -3.05
N GLU A 318 -25.22 6.54 -2.22
CA GLU A 318 -26.52 5.94 -1.95
C GLU A 318 -27.38 5.80 -3.22
N ALA A 319 -27.40 6.83 -4.07
CA ALA A 319 -28.10 6.80 -5.35
C ALA A 319 -27.53 5.73 -6.30
N ASP A 320 -26.21 5.51 -6.26
CA ASP A 320 -25.51 4.45 -7.02
C ASP A 320 -25.63 3.07 -6.34
N LYS A 321 -26.31 2.99 -5.19
CA LYS A 321 -26.46 1.79 -4.34
C LYS A 321 -25.11 1.24 -3.84
N LYS A 322 -24.07 2.09 -3.78
CA LYS A 322 -22.75 1.85 -3.19
C LYS A 322 -22.80 2.10 -1.68
N TYR A 323 -23.60 1.29 -0.99
CA TYR A 323 -23.93 1.53 0.42
C TYR A 323 -22.73 1.31 1.36
N LEU A 324 -21.80 0.41 1.04
CA LEU A 324 -20.60 0.23 1.85
C LEU A 324 -19.70 1.47 1.75
N GLU A 325 -19.46 1.97 0.55
CA GLU A 325 -18.69 3.20 0.33
C GLU A 325 -19.36 4.42 0.96
N ALA A 326 -20.70 4.53 0.88
CA ALA A 326 -21.45 5.58 1.57
C ALA A 326 -21.23 5.52 3.09
N SER A 327 -21.21 4.31 3.67
CA SER A 327 -20.90 4.11 5.08
C SER A 327 -19.47 4.51 5.43
N ILE A 328 -18.50 4.20 4.58
CA ILE A 328 -17.08 4.52 4.79
C ILE A 328 -16.86 6.04 4.74
N ALA A 329 -17.40 6.71 3.72
CA ALA A 329 -17.30 8.17 3.57
C ALA A 329 -17.89 8.92 4.78
N ALA A 330 -19.08 8.50 5.23
CA ALA A 330 -19.72 9.07 6.42
C ALA A 330 -18.87 8.84 7.68
N ARG A 331 -18.36 7.61 7.90
CA ARG A 331 -17.52 7.30 9.07
C ARG A 331 -16.23 8.09 9.10
N GLN A 332 -15.52 8.17 7.97
CA GLN A 332 -14.29 8.95 7.86
C GLN A 332 -14.50 10.36 8.42
N PHE A 333 -15.57 11.06 7.99
CA PHE A 333 -15.90 12.39 8.51
C PHE A 333 -16.13 12.38 10.02
N THR A 334 -16.93 11.45 10.54
CA THR A 334 -17.21 11.39 11.99
C THR A 334 -15.96 11.15 12.84
N LEU A 335 -14.96 10.46 12.29
CA LEU A 335 -13.70 10.18 12.98
C LEU A 335 -12.75 11.38 13.00
N ILE A 336 -12.73 12.16 11.92
CA ILE A 336 -11.88 13.36 11.84
C ILE A 336 -12.54 14.59 12.50
N GLN A 337 -13.86 14.65 12.54
CA GLN A 337 -14.66 15.76 13.08
C GLN A 337 -15.68 15.30 14.14
N PRO A 338 -15.26 14.66 15.25
CA PRO A 338 -16.21 14.12 16.24
C PRO A 338 -17.04 15.20 16.94
N GLU A 339 -16.50 16.41 17.10
CA GLU A 339 -17.17 17.55 17.74
C GLU A 339 -18.12 18.31 16.81
N HIS A 340 -18.21 17.92 15.53
CA HIS A 340 -19.09 18.60 14.58
C HIS A 340 -20.57 18.35 14.94
N PRO A 341 -21.46 19.37 14.93
CA PRO A 341 -22.86 19.22 15.37
C PRO A 341 -23.68 18.17 14.63
N GLN A 342 -23.26 17.80 13.41
CA GLN A 342 -23.93 16.80 12.57
C GLN A 342 -23.29 15.41 12.63
N THR A 343 -22.28 15.21 13.47
CA THR A 343 -21.57 13.92 13.55
C THR A 343 -22.51 12.79 13.94
N SER A 344 -23.38 12.96 14.92
CA SER A 344 -24.36 11.93 15.29
C SER A 344 -25.28 11.53 14.12
N ALA A 345 -25.71 12.49 13.30
CA ALA A 345 -26.55 12.22 12.14
C ALA A 345 -25.77 11.48 11.03
N LEU A 346 -24.49 11.80 10.84
CA LEU A 346 -23.63 11.07 9.90
C LEU A 346 -23.25 9.67 10.40
N THR A 347 -23.07 9.48 11.71
CA THR A 347 -22.90 8.15 12.31
C THR A 347 -24.12 7.27 12.03
N GLU A 348 -25.34 7.80 12.28
CA GLU A 348 -26.57 7.07 11.96
C GLU A 348 -26.69 6.77 10.46
N SER A 349 -26.32 7.73 9.60
CA SER A 349 -26.27 7.54 8.15
C SER A 349 -25.30 6.42 7.75
N ALA A 350 -24.13 6.36 8.38
CA ALA A 350 -23.16 5.31 8.13
C ALA A 350 -23.71 3.94 8.49
N ASP A 351 -24.25 3.79 9.70
CA ASP A 351 -24.76 2.50 10.20
C ASP A 351 -25.97 2.02 9.38
N LYS A 352 -26.85 2.94 9.01
CA LYS A 352 -27.96 2.67 8.10
C LYS A 352 -27.47 2.15 6.75
N ASN A 353 -26.43 2.74 6.20
CA ASN A 353 -25.86 2.33 4.92
C ASN A 353 -25.13 0.98 5.02
N LEU A 354 -24.36 0.73 6.08
CA LEU A 354 -23.79 -0.59 6.34
C LEU A 354 -24.90 -1.66 6.45
N LYS A 355 -25.99 -1.38 7.17
CA LYS A 355 -27.13 -2.30 7.30
C LYS A 355 -27.83 -2.55 5.96
N LYS A 356 -28.02 -1.53 5.13
CA LYS A 356 -28.55 -1.69 3.75
C LYS A 356 -27.64 -2.58 2.90
N PHE A 357 -26.32 -2.40 3.00
CA PHE A 357 -25.34 -3.23 2.32
C PHE A 357 -25.46 -4.69 2.75
N GLN A 358 -25.45 -4.96 4.06
CA GLN A 358 -25.61 -6.30 4.63
C GLN A 358 -26.93 -6.96 4.20
N GLY A 359 -28.06 -6.26 4.33
CA GLY A 359 -29.36 -6.78 3.91
C GLY A 359 -29.44 -7.05 2.40
N ARG A 360 -28.72 -6.28 1.58
CA ARG A 360 -28.63 -6.53 0.13
C ARG A 360 -27.80 -7.78 -0.17
N LEU A 361 -26.70 -8.00 0.54
CA LEU A 361 -25.93 -9.24 0.45
C LEU A 361 -26.81 -10.43 0.86
N GLU A 362 -27.47 -10.36 2.02
CA GLU A 362 -28.41 -11.39 2.50
C GLU A 362 -29.50 -11.71 1.48
N GLY A 363 -30.19 -10.69 0.96
CA GLY A 363 -31.23 -10.86 -0.05
C GLY A 363 -30.70 -11.50 -1.35
N GLN A 364 -29.50 -11.13 -1.79
CA GLN A 364 -28.85 -11.78 -2.93
C GLN A 364 -28.51 -13.24 -2.65
N MET A 365 -28.04 -13.56 -1.44
CA MET A 365 -27.75 -14.93 -1.00
C MET A 365 -29.02 -15.78 -0.90
N VAL A 366 -30.12 -15.25 -0.34
CA VAL A 366 -31.43 -15.93 -0.28
C VAL A 366 -31.97 -16.18 -1.68
N ARG A 367 -31.99 -15.17 -2.55
CA ARG A 367 -32.48 -15.30 -3.94
C ARG A 367 -31.68 -16.32 -4.75
N ARG A 368 -30.38 -16.48 -4.46
CA ARG A 368 -29.50 -17.46 -5.09
C ARG A 368 -29.46 -18.82 -4.36
N GLY A 369 -30.31 -19.03 -3.35
CA GLY A 369 -30.48 -20.32 -2.67
C GLY A 369 -29.43 -20.69 -1.62
N ILE A 370 -28.53 -19.78 -1.25
CA ILE A 370 -27.39 -20.05 -0.33
C ILE A 370 -27.90 -20.31 1.09
N VAL A 371 -28.71 -19.39 1.62
CA VAL A 371 -29.27 -19.50 2.97
C VAL A 371 -30.26 -20.67 3.06
N GLY A 372 -31.04 -20.89 2.00
CA GLY A 372 -31.96 -22.02 1.92
C GLY A 372 -31.26 -23.38 1.98
N THR A 373 -30.03 -23.49 1.46
CA THR A 373 -29.22 -24.71 1.53
C THR A 373 -28.63 -24.90 2.92
N ALA A 374 -28.12 -23.83 3.55
CA ALA A 374 -27.61 -23.85 4.92
C ALA A 374 -28.70 -24.26 5.94
N VAL A 375 -29.89 -23.67 5.84
CA VAL A 375 -31.04 -23.98 6.71
C VAL A 375 -31.59 -25.39 6.45
N ARG A 376 -31.60 -25.85 5.19
CA ARG A 376 -32.10 -27.20 4.86
C ARG A 376 -31.15 -28.30 5.36
N VAL A 377 -29.83 -28.07 5.32
CA VAL A 377 -28.83 -28.98 5.93
C VAL A 377 -28.91 -28.94 7.46
N GLY A 378 -28.96 -27.76 8.08
CA GLY A 378 -29.11 -27.62 9.53
C GLY A 378 -30.43 -28.21 10.05
N GLY A 379 -31.52 -28.01 9.31
CA GLY A 379 -32.83 -28.61 9.57
C GLY A 379 -32.79 -30.13 9.46
N CYS A 380 -32.27 -30.70 8.36
CA CYS A 380 -32.17 -32.15 8.19
C CYS A 380 -31.33 -32.86 9.27
N LEU A 381 -30.30 -32.20 9.81
CA LEU A 381 -29.50 -32.71 10.94
C LEU A 381 -30.32 -32.76 12.24
N LEU A 382 -31.21 -31.80 12.49
CA LEU A 382 -32.03 -31.72 13.70
C LEU A 382 -33.20 -32.71 13.71
N ILE A 383 -33.74 -33.08 12.55
CA ILE A 383 -34.87 -34.03 12.42
C ILE A 383 -34.44 -35.46 12.04
N GLY A 384 -33.14 -35.75 11.92
CA GLY A 384 -32.61 -37.11 11.71
C GLY A 384 -33.09 -37.81 10.43
N ALA A 385 -33.64 -37.07 9.46
CA ALA A 385 -34.39 -37.63 8.33
C ALA A 385 -33.59 -37.74 7.02
N CYS A 386 -32.27 -37.51 7.02
CA CYS A 386 -31.43 -37.72 5.84
C CYS A 386 -30.22 -38.63 6.14
N ASN A 387 -30.08 -39.67 5.33
CA ASN A 387 -28.83 -40.43 5.17
C ASN A 387 -27.74 -39.48 4.66
N PRO A 388 -26.50 -39.53 5.18
CA PRO A 388 -25.46 -38.57 4.80
C PRO A 388 -24.94 -38.95 3.41
N VAL A 389 -25.56 -38.41 2.37
CA VAL A 389 -24.84 -38.18 1.12
C VAL A 389 -23.78 -37.15 1.49
N GLY A 390 -22.58 -37.66 1.77
CA GLY A 390 -21.60 -37.07 2.67
C GLY A 390 -21.09 -35.69 2.25
N ALA A 391 -20.58 -34.96 3.24
CA ALA A 391 -19.44 -34.04 3.13
C ALA A 391 -19.38 -32.99 1.98
N ILE A 392 -20.47 -32.68 1.28
CA ILE A 392 -20.45 -31.81 0.09
C ILE A 392 -20.85 -30.35 0.37
N VAL A 393 -21.13 -29.97 1.63
CA VAL A 393 -21.70 -28.64 1.93
C VAL A 393 -20.87 -27.81 2.93
N GLY A 394 -19.60 -28.13 3.12
CA GLY A 394 -18.81 -27.61 4.26
C GLY A 394 -18.35 -26.16 4.13
N GLU A 395 -17.82 -25.77 2.97
CA GLU A 395 -17.12 -24.47 2.83
C GLU A 395 -17.99 -23.35 2.27
N GLY A 396 -18.97 -23.73 1.45
CA GLY A 396 -19.99 -22.83 0.93
C GLY A 396 -20.94 -22.26 1.98
N ILE A 397 -21.41 -23.14 2.89
CA ILE A 397 -22.22 -22.73 4.05
C ILE A 397 -21.39 -21.84 4.98
N LYS A 398 -20.09 -22.14 5.17
CA LYS A 398 -19.19 -21.30 5.99
C LYS A 398 -19.10 -19.88 5.43
N MET A 399 -18.84 -19.69 4.14
CA MET A 399 -18.81 -18.34 3.56
C MET A 399 -20.15 -17.61 3.63
N GLY A 400 -21.27 -18.32 3.38
CA GLY A 400 -22.60 -17.73 3.55
C GLY A 400 -22.84 -17.24 4.98
N THR A 401 -22.49 -18.05 5.98
CA THR A 401 -22.61 -17.68 7.40
C THR A 401 -21.67 -16.54 7.80
N LEU A 402 -20.43 -16.52 7.30
CA LEU A 402 -19.47 -15.45 7.57
C LEU A 402 -19.93 -14.10 6.99
N LEU A 403 -20.50 -14.10 5.79
CA LEU A 403 -21.07 -12.88 5.19
C LEU A 403 -22.27 -12.35 5.98
N VAL A 404 -23.09 -13.24 6.56
CA VAL A 404 -24.19 -12.87 7.47
C VAL A 404 -23.68 -12.32 8.80
N GLN A 405 -22.61 -12.91 9.35
CA GLN A 405 -21.93 -12.39 10.54
C GLN A 405 -21.19 -11.07 10.28
N GLY A 406 -21.09 -10.65 9.02
CA GLY A 406 -20.52 -9.39 8.61
C GLY A 406 -19.02 -9.32 8.84
N GLU A 407 -18.55 -8.10 9.11
CA GLU A 407 -17.14 -7.77 9.19
C GLU A 407 -16.40 -8.54 10.30
N SER A 408 -16.98 -8.59 11.50
CA SER A 408 -16.41 -9.29 12.65
C SER A 408 -16.39 -10.81 12.48
N GLY A 409 -17.40 -11.39 11.82
CA GLY A 409 -17.42 -12.84 11.54
C GLY A 409 -16.27 -13.25 10.63
N ILE A 410 -16.09 -12.53 9.51
CA ILE A 410 -14.97 -12.73 8.59
C ILE A 410 -13.64 -12.55 9.33
N GLY A 411 -13.51 -11.48 10.10
CA GLY A 411 -12.34 -11.19 10.95
C GLY A 411 -11.95 -12.33 11.88
N ASN A 412 -12.89 -12.79 12.70
CA ASN A 412 -12.69 -13.87 13.67
C ASN A 412 -12.23 -15.17 13.01
N GLN A 413 -12.84 -15.52 11.87
CA GLN A 413 -12.47 -16.72 11.14
C GLN A 413 -11.04 -16.64 10.60
N ILE A 414 -10.66 -15.50 10.03
CA ILE A 414 -9.31 -15.28 9.48
C ILE A 414 -8.29 -15.24 10.61
N ALA A 415 -8.54 -14.48 11.67
CA ALA A 415 -7.66 -14.41 12.83
C ALA A 415 -7.40 -15.80 13.43
N GLY A 416 -8.44 -16.63 13.56
CA GLY A 416 -8.30 -18.00 14.05
C GLY A 416 -7.39 -18.88 13.17
N MET A 417 -7.27 -18.60 11.87
CA MET A 417 -6.34 -19.30 10.97
C MET A 417 -4.92 -18.79 11.15
N TYR A 418 -4.71 -17.46 11.15
CA TYR A 418 -3.39 -16.87 11.36
C TYR A 418 -2.78 -17.28 12.70
N LYS A 419 -3.58 -17.37 13.77
CA LYS A 419 -3.13 -17.85 15.09
C LYS A 419 -2.59 -19.28 15.07
N ARG A 420 -2.97 -20.12 14.10
CA ARG A 420 -2.44 -21.49 13.94
C ARG A 420 -1.19 -21.55 13.06
N GLU A 421 -1.07 -20.63 12.11
CA GLU A 421 0.00 -20.65 11.11
C GLU A 421 1.22 -19.82 11.52
N LEU A 422 1.00 -18.70 12.20
CA LEU A 422 2.03 -17.76 12.63
C LEU A 422 2.57 -18.08 14.03
N PRO A 423 3.85 -17.77 14.31
CA PRO A 423 4.43 -17.91 15.64
C PRO A 423 3.95 -16.79 16.57
N ILE A 424 2.76 -16.97 17.17
CA ILE A 424 2.18 -15.98 18.08
C ILE A 424 2.92 -15.99 19.43
N VAL A 425 3.33 -14.81 19.88
CA VAL A 425 3.81 -14.57 21.25
C VAL A 425 2.60 -14.46 22.16
N GLN A 426 2.49 -15.37 23.13
CA GLN A 426 1.28 -15.50 23.97
C GLN A 426 1.30 -14.54 25.16
N GLU A 427 2.48 -14.30 25.74
CA GLU A 427 2.64 -13.54 26.97
C GLU A 427 3.99 -12.79 26.99
N GLY A 428 4.11 -11.85 27.93
CA GLY A 428 5.34 -11.08 28.17
C GLY A 428 5.20 -9.59 27.92
N GLU A 429 6.24 -8.85 28.28
CA GLU A 429 6.24 -7.38 28.28
C GLU A 429 5.86 -6.77 26.92
N VAL A 430 6.29 -7.39 25.81
CA VAL A 430 5.94 -6.94 24.45
C VAL A 430 4.43 -7.08 24.15
N VAL A 431 3.79 -8.13 24.65
CA VAL A 431 2.35 -8.37 24.46
C VAL A 431 1.54 -7.36 25.26
N ASP A 432 1.90 -7.12 26.52
CA ASP A 432 1.27 -6.11 27.37
C ASP A 432 1.44 -4.71 26.76
N TYR A 433 2.65 -4.42 26.28
CA TYR A 433 2.97 -3.15 25.64
C TYR A 433 2.11 -2.88 24.40
N VAL A 434 2.06 -3.84 23.46
CA VAL A 434 1.26 -3.70 22.24
C VAL A 434 -0.24 -3.59 22.56
N ASN A 435 -0.73 -4.36 23.54
CA ASN A 435 -2.13 -4.26 23.98
C ASN A 435 -2.44 -2.90 24.62
N GLU A 436 -1.56 -2.36 25.46
CA GLU A 436 -1.74 -1.03 26.08
C GLU A 436 -1.81 0.06 25.01
N LEU A 437 -0.87 0.06 24.06
CA LEU A 437 -0.86 1.00 22.94
C LEU A 437 -2.12 0.86 22.09
N GLY A 438 -2.45 -0.36 21.67
CA GLY A 438 -3.61 -0.66 20.84
C GLY A 438 -4.92 -0.21 21.50
N ASN A 439 -5.11 -0.55 22.77
CA ASN A 439 -6.28 -0.16 23.56
C ASN A 439 -6.39 1.36 23.73
N LYS A 440 -5.27 2.06 23.88
CA LYS A 440 -5.24 3.52 23.92
C LYS A 440 -5.65 4.15 22.59
N ILE A 441 -5.24 3.58 21.46
CA ILE A 441 -5.58 4.07 20.12
C ILE A 441 -7.07 3.85 19.81
N VAL A 442 -7.62 2.66 20.07
CA VAL A 442 -9.00 2.32 19.68
C VAL A 442 -10.06 3.16 20.40
N GLN A 443 -9.75 3.71 21.57
CA GLN A 443 -10.63 4.65 22.29
C GLN A 443 -11.04 5.87 21.46
N TYR A 444 -10.24 6.24 20.46
CA TYR A 444 -10.48 7.41 19.59
C TYR A 444 -10.93 7.03 18.16
N MET A 445 -11.16 5.74 17.90
CA MET A 445 -11.44 5.18 16.57
C MET A 445 -12.93 4.97 16.26
N GLY A 446 -13.84 5.29 17.19
CA GLY A 446 -15.27 5.45 16.95
C GLY A 446 -16.07 4.21 16.53
N ARG A 447 -15.45 3.02 16.42
CA ARG A 447 -16.11 1.73 16.09
C ARG A 447 -16.18 0.83 17.32
N ASN A 448 -17.16 1.11 18.18
CA ASN A 448 -17.37 0.35 19.43
C ASN A 448 -18.08 -1.00 19.20
N ASP A 449 -18.49 -1.30 17.97
CA ASP A 449 -19.06 -2.58 17.56
C ASP A 449 -18.01 -3.66 17.30
N PHE A 450 -16.73 -3.28 17.25
CA PHE A 450 -15.61 -4.21 17.13
C PHE A 450 -15.09 -4.66 18.48
N ASP A 451 -14.70 -5.93 18.51
CA ASP A 451 -13.91 -6.51 19.59
C ASP A 451 -12.44 -6.46 19.15
N TYR A 452 -11.73 -5.40 19.55
CA TYR A 452 -10.35 -5.21 19.14
C TYR A 452 -9.43 -6.19 19.86
N GLU A 453 -8.62 -6.92 19.09
CA GLU A 453 -7.60 -7.82 19.62
C GLU A 453 -6.27 -7.55 18.94
N PHE A 454 -5.20 -7.50 19.73
CA PHE A 454 -3.84 -7.28 19.23
C PHE A 454 -3.01 -8.54 19.46
N TYR A 455 -2.39 -9.02 18.38
CA TYR A 455 -1.61 -10.24 18.36
C TYR A 455 -0.16 -9.91 18.01
N VAL A 456 0.78 -10.36 18.83
CA VAL A 456 2.21 -10.18 18.56
C VAL A 456 2.74 -11.43 17.84
N VAL A 457 3.42 -11.21 16.72
CA VAL A 457 4.01 -12.27 15.89
C VAL A 457 5.52 -12.23 16.04
N ALA A 458 6.15 -13.36 16.37
CA ALA A 458 7.60 -13.49 16.43
C ALA A 458 8.20 -13.51 15.01
N ASP A 459 8.48 -12.31 14.49
CA ASP A 459 9.02 -12.06 13.15
C ASP A 459 9.85 -10.77 13.20
N GLU A 460 11.04 -10.78 12.59
CA GLU A 460 11.99 -9.65 12.56
C GLU A 460 11.65 -8.59 11.50
N ALA A 461 10.70 -8.87 10.61
CA ALA A 461 10.21 -7.90 9.64
C ALA A 461 9.47 -6.74 10.34
N LEU A 462 9.72 -5.51 9.87
CA LEU A 462 8.89 -4.36 10.24
C LEU A 462 7.56 -4.52 9.51
N ASN A 463 6.54 -5.01 10.21
CA ASN A 463 5.22 -5.21 9.66
C ASN A 463 4.13 -5.20 10.73
N ALA A 464 2.94 -4.75 10.35
CA ALA A 464 1.70 -4.94 11.06
C ALA A 464 0.56 -4.97 10.03
N PHE A 465 -0.55 -5.61 10.36
CA PHE A 465 -1.73 -5.59 9.50
C PHE A 465 -3.01 -5.69 10.33
N ALA A 466 -4.07 -5.01 9.89
CA ALA A 466 -5.40 -5.17 10.44
C ALA A 466 -6.32 -6.00 9.54
N LEU A 467 -7.00 -6.96 10.16
CA LEU A 467 -8.09 -7.72 9.56
C LEU A 467 -9.44 -7.05 9.85
N PRO A 468 -10.49 -7.38 9.06
CA PRO A 468 -11.87 -7.02 9.38
C PRO A 468 -12.22 -7.28 10.85
N GLY A 469 -13.04 -6.41 11.46
CA GLY A 469 -13.54 -6.63 12.81
C GLY A 469 -12.56 -6.27 13.93
N GLY A 470 -11.46 -5.59 13.63
CA GLY A 470 -10.54 -5.05 14.64
C GLY A 470 -9.47 -6.03 15.12
N LYS A 471 -9.13 -7.06 14.34
CA LYS A 471 -8.05 -8.01 14.70
C LYS A 471 -6.74 -7.53 14.09
N VAL A 472 -5.77 -7.15 14.92
CA VAL A 472 -4.53 -6.52 14.49
C VAL A 472 -3.35 -7.41 14.83
N PHE A 473 -2.47 -7.66 13.87
CA PHE A 473 -1.26 -8.45 14.03
C PHE A 473 -0.05 -7.53 13.91
N VAL A 474 0.92 -7.68 14.81
CA VAL A 474 2.08 -6.80 14.93
C VAL A 474 3.32 -7.68 15.05
N ASN A 475 4.28 -7.52 14.14
CA ASN A 475 5.52 -8.26 14.22
C ASN A 475 6.42 -7.68 15.33
N THR A 476 7.21 -8.53 16.00
CA THR A 476 8.25 -8.09 16.94
C THR A 476 9.25 -7.13 16.28
N GLY A 477 9.51 -7.31 14.98
CA GLY A 477 10.34 -6.43 14.16
C GLY A 477 9.78 -5.02 14.02
N ALA A 478 8.45 -4.84 14.09
CA ALA A 478 7.85 -3.51 14.15
C ALA A 478 8.29 -2.77 15.42
N VAL A 479 8.25 -3.45 16.57
CA VAL A 479 8.70 -2.89 17.86
C VAL A 479 10.21 -2.64 17.88
N LEU A 480 11.00 -3.54 17.29
CA LEU A 480 12.47 -3.44 17.28
C LEU A 480 13.02 -2.35 16.35
N LYS A 481 12.28 -2.00 15.29
CA LYS A 481 12.76 -1.08 14.24
C LYS A 481 12.20 0.32 14.35
N THR A 482 11.11 0.53 15.07
CA THR A 482 10.64 1.88 15.41
C THR A 482 11.57 2.55 16.42
N ASN A 483 11.73 3.86 16.33
CA ASN A 483 12.62 4.64 17.22
C ASN A 483 11.91 5.18 18.46
N SER A 484 10.57 5.18 18.49
CA SER A 484 9.78 5.68 19.62
C SER A 484 8.44 4.97 19.75
N GLU A 485 7.81 5.10 20.92
CA GLU A 485 6.44 4.63 21.14
C GLU A 485 5.45 5.37 20.23
N ALA A 486 5.70 6.64 19.91
CA ALA A 486 4.86 7.41 18.99
C ALA A 486 4.92 6.87 17.54
N GLU A 487 6.06 6.38 17.07
CA GLU A 487 6.16 5.71 15.76
C GLU A 487 5.36 4.40 15.73
N LEU A 488 5.50 3.55 16.76
CA LEU A 488 4.74 2.31 16.87
C LEU A 488 3.24 2.58 17.04
N ALA A 489 2.86 3.57 17.84
CA ALA A 489 1.47 4.01 17.97
C ALA A 489 0.94 4.57 16.65
N GLY A 490 1.78 5.24 15.86
CA GLY A 490 1.46 5.69 14.50
C GLY A 490 1.15 4.53 13.57
N LEU A 491 1.98 3.47 13.59
CA LEU A 491 1.72 2.22 12.85
C LEU A 491 0.38 1.60 13.24
N LEU A 492 0.12 1.45 14.54
CA LEU A 492 -1.15 0.87 15.02
C LEU A 492 -2.35 1.75 14.68
N ALA A 493 -2.22 3.07 14.77
CA ALA A 493 -3.28 4.00 14.39
C ALA A 493 -3.58 3.91 12.88
N HIS A 494 -2.57 3.75 12.04
CA HIS A 494 -2.73 3.52 10.60
C HIS A 494 -3.47 2.20 10.33
N GLU A 495 -3.01 1.09 10.91
CA GLU A 495 -3.63 -0.23 10.72
C GLU A 495 -5.08 -0.29 11.22
N VAL A 496 -5.33 0.24 12.42
CA VAL A 496 -6.69 0.31 12.96
C VAL A 496 -7.58 1.21 12.11
N SER A 497 -7.03 2.25 11.47
CA SER A 497 -7.78 3.08 10.51
C SER A 497 -8.29 2.28 9.31
N HIS A 498 -7.50 1.33 8.79
CA HIS A 498 -7.98 0.41 7.74
C HIS A 498 -9.15 -0.46 8.20
N ALA A 499 -9.11 -0.95 9.44
CA ALA A 499 -10.21 -1.75 10.01
C ALA A 499 -11.48 -0.90 10.20
N VAL A 500 -11.40 0.29 10.80
CA VAL A 500 -12.60 1.10 11.09
C VAL A 500 -13.26 1.67 9.86
N LEU A 501 -12.47 1.92 8.81
CA LEU A 501 -12.93 2.30 7.47
C LEU A 501 -13.28 1.09 6.59
N SER A 502 -13.30 -0.12 7.15
CA SER A 502 -13.71 -1.35 6.47
C SER A 502 -12.96 -1.62 5.15
N HIS A 503 -11.70 -1.18 5.04
CA HIS A 503 -10.91 -1.33 3.81
C HIS A 503 -10.66 -2.81 3.48
N GLY A 504 -10.22 -3.60 4.47
CA GLY A 504 -10.01 -5.04 4.29
C GLY A 504 -11.31 -5.76 3.94
N PHE A 505 -12.42 -5.42 4.60
CA PHE A 505 -13.73 -6.00 4.32
C PHE A 505 -14.24 -5.67 2.91
N LYS A 506 -14.06 -4.41 2.48
CA LYS A 506 -14.36 -3.97 1.11
C LYS A 506 -13.54 -4.77 0.11
N GLN A 507 -12.25 -4.98 0.35
CA GLN A 507 -11.40 -5.76 -0.55
C GLN A 507 -11.88 -7.21 -0.66
N VAL A 508 -12.21 -7.86 0.47
CA VAL A 508 -12.77 -9.23 0.49
C VAL A 508 -14.02 -9.31 -0.37
N ILE A 509 -14.94 -8.36 -0.21
CA ILE A 509 -16.23 -8.43 -0.89
C ILE A 509 -16.12 -8.03 -2.36
N THR A 510 -15.27 -7.07 -2.70
CA THR A 510 -15.13 -6.56 -4.07
C THR A 510 -14.34 -7.53 -4.96
N ASN A 511 -13.24 -8.10 -4.44
CA ASN A 511 -12.36 -8.98 -5.23
C ASN A 511 -12.93 -10.39 -5.41
N ASN A 512 -13.66 -10.91 -4.42
CA ASN A 512 -14.09 -12.31 -4.43
C ASN A 512 -15.61 -12.46 -4.49
N VAL A 513 -16.38 -11.63 -3.79
CA VAL A 513 -17.78 -11.95 -3.52
C VAL A 513 -18.73 -11.33 -4.53
N TYR A 514 -18.60 -10.07 -4.90
CA TYR A 514 -19.64 -9.40 -5.70
C TYR A 514 -19.72 -9.87 -7.15
N ASN A 515 -18.56 -10.08 -7.79
CA ASN A 515 -18.47 -10.51 -9.20
C ASN A 515 -18.63 -12.03 -9.34
N ASN A 516 -18.16 -12.79 -8.35
CA ASN A 516 -18.15 -14.26 -8.40
C ASN A 516 -19.15 -14.87 -7.43
N LEU A 517 -20.15 -14.13 -6.90
CA LEU A 517 -21.17 -14.69 -6.01
C LEU A 517 -21.89 -15.88 -6.67
N GLY A 518 -21.95 -15.96 -7.99
CA GLY A 518 -22.51 -17.12 -8.70
C GLY A 518 -21.57 -18.34 -8.69
N GLU A 519 -20.27 -18.11 -8.81
CA GLU A 519 -19.24 -19.15 -8.78
C GLU A 519 -18.92 -19.60 -7.36
N ILE A 520 -18.90 -18.72 -6.37
CA ILE A 520 -18.85 -19.05 -4.95
C ILE A 520 -20.04 -19.94 -4.58
N VAL A 521 -21.22 -19.68 -5.16
CA VAL A 521 -22.40 -20.54 -4.98
C VAL A 521 -22.26 -21.87 -5.67
N ASN A 522 -21.80 -21.90 -6.92
CA ASN A 522 -21.54 -23.17 -7.61
C ASN A 522 -20.45 -23.99 -6.93
N ALA A 523 -19.39 -23.35 -6.44
CA ALA A 523 -18.32 -23.98 -5.69
C ALA A 523 -18.76 -24.37 -4.26
N ALA A 524 -19.68 -23.63 -3.64
CA ALA A 524 -20.34 -23.98 -2.39
C ALA A 524 -21.21 -25.23 -2.53
N LEU A 525 -21.88 -25.37 -3.67
CA LEU A 525 -22.71 -26.53 -4.02
C LEU A 525 -21.89 -27.73 -4.49
N ASN A 526 -20.70 -27.49 -5.08
CA ASN A 526 -19.81 -28.52 -5.62
C ASN A 526 -18.58 -28.81 -4.74
N ASN A 527 -18.49 -28.23 -3.53
CA ASN A 527 -17.41 -28.38 -2.56
C ASN A 527 -16.00 -28.04 -3.11
N THR A 528 -15.91 -26.98 -3.93
CA THR A 528 -14.67 -26.54 -4.59
C THR A 528 -14.31 -25.08 -4.28
N VAL A 529 -14.76 -24.50 -3.16
CA VAL A 529 -14.29 -23.15 -2.76
C VAL A 529 -12.97 -23.31 -2.02
N PRO A 530 -11.80 -23.01 -2.61
CA PRO A 530 -10.59 -22.98 -1.80
C PRO A 530 -10.66 -21.70 -0.97
N LEU A 531 -11.18 -21.77 0.25
CA LEU A 531 -11.08 -20.69 1.24
C LEU A 531 -9.62 -20.17 1.29
N GLY A 532 -8.65 -21.09 1.12
CA GLY A 532 -7.22 -20.79 0.95
C GLY A 532 -6.89 -19.71 -0.09
N ASN A 533 -7.61 -19.61 -1.22
CA ASN A 533 -7.34 -18.57 -2.22
C ASN A 533 -7.90 -17.19 -1.81
N ILE A 534 -9.05 -17.17 -1.12
CA ILE A 534 -9.59 -15.92 -0.54
C ILE A 534 -8.62 -15.40 0.53
N ILE A 535 -8.02 -16.31 1.29
CA ILE A 535 -7.04 -16.04 2.35
C ILE A 535 -5.70 -15.60 1.76
N ALA A 536 -5.18 -16.25 0.71
CA ALA A 536 -3.96 -15.83 0.02
C ALA A 536 -4.07 -14.40 -0.53
N ASN A 537 -5.28 -14.02 -0.98
CA ASN A 537 -5.58 -12.65 -1.42
C ASN A 537 -5.71 -11.63 -0.27
N LEU A 538 -5.87 -12.10 0.98
CA LEU A 538 -5.89 -11.27 2.20
C LEU A 538 -4.51 -11.08 2.82
N ILE A 539 -3.58 -11.99 2.55
CA ILE A 539 -2.17 -11.85 2.94
C ILE A 539 -1.48 -10.74 2.11
N ASN A 540 -1.96 -10.49 0.88
CA ASN A 540 -1.47 -9.46 -0.03
C ASN A 540 -2.55 -8.37 -0.28
N LEU A 541 -3.06 -7.77 0.79
CA LEU A 541 -4.00 -6.65 0.66
C LEU A 541 -3.26 -5.41 0.15
N ASP A 542 -3.25 -5.23 -1.16
CA ASP A 542 -2.83 -3.98 -1.77
C ASP A 542 -3.95 -2.96 -1.63
N TYR A 543 -3.74 -1.99 -0.76
CA TYR A 543 -4.64 -0.85 -0.63
C TYR A 543 -4.33 0.19 -1.72
N ASN A 544 -5.38 0.76 -2.28
CA ASN A 544 -5.18 1.84 -3.25
C ASN A 544 -4.73 3.13 -2.53
N ARG A 545 -4.19 4.08 -3.31
CA ARG A 545 -3.67 5.35 -2.80
C ARG A 545 -4.68 6.16 -1.98
N ASP A 546 -5.96 6.08 -2.30
CA ASP A 546 -6.99 6.81 -1.57
C ASP A 546 -7.25 6.16 -0.20
N GLN A 547 -7.25 4.82 -0.12
CA GLN A 547 -7.37 4.10 1.15
C GLN A 547 -6.18 4.37 2.07
N GLU A 548 -4.95 4.43 1.53
CA GLU A 548 -3.76 4.79 2.31
C GLU A 548 -3.87 6.22 2.86
N ARG A 549 -4.30 7.20 2.05
CA ARG A 549 -4.50 8.58 2.51
C ARG A 549 -5.60 8.68 3.56
N GLN A 550 -6.67 7.91 3.44
CA GLN A 550 -7.73 7.86 4.44
C GLN A 550 -7.23 7.30 5.78
N ALA A 551 -6.40 6.26 5.73
CA ALA A 551 -5.76 5.68 6.90
C ALA A 551 -4.71 6.63 7.52
N ASP A 552 -3.90 7.32 6.70
CA ASP A 552 -2.98 8.37 7.14
C ASP A 552 -3.73 9.51 7.85
N LEU A 553 -4.86 9.93 7.28
CA LEU A 553 -5.68 11.02 7.82
C LEU A 553 -6.26 10.68 9.20
N VAL A 554 -6.95 9.54 9.31
CA VAL A 554 -7.56 9.10 10.56
C VAL A 554 -6.49 8.74 11.58
N GLY A 555 -5.46 7.99 11.16
CA GLY A 555 -4.34 7.55 11.99
C GLY A 555 -3.59 8.73 12.61
N THR A 556 -3.21 9.73 11.80
CA THR A 556 -2.51 10.94 12.30
C THR A 556 -3.38 11.72 13.29
N ARG A 557 -4.67 11.89 13.00
CA ARG A 557 -5.61 12.58 13.89
C ARG A 557 -5.75 11.85 15.24
N VAL A 558 -5.88 10.52 15.21
CA VAL A 558 -6.00 9.70 16.42
C VAL A 558 -4.70 9.67 17.21
N LEU A 559 -3.56 9.58 16.52
CA LEU A 559 -2.24 9.66 17.15
C LEU A 559 -2.08 10.97 17.93
N ALA A 560 -2.42 12.10 17.31
CA ALA A 560 -2.40 13.41 17.97
C ALA A 560 -3.38 13.48 19.16
N THR A 561 -4.59 12.96 19.00
CA THR A 561 -5.65 13.03 20.03
C THR A 561 -5.35 12.12 21.23
N SER A 562 -4.65 11.00 21.01
CA SER A 562 -4.23 10.07 22.06
C SER A 562 -3.01 10.58 22.85
N GLY A 563 -2.53 11.80 22.58
CA GLY A 563 -1.49 12.48 23.33
C GLY A 563 -0.06 12.14 22.91
N TYR A 564 0.11 11.35 21.85
CA TYR A 564 1.41 11.11 21.22
C TYR A 564 1.84 12.27 20.33
N ALA A 565 3.13 12.33 20.04
CA ALA A 565 3.67 13.21 19.02
C ALA A 565 3.00 12.94 17.66
N ALA A 566 2.34 13.97 17.10
CA ALA A 566 1.56 13.84 15.87
C ALA A 566 2.38 13.43 14.63
N ASP A 567 3.70 13.58 14.67
CA ASP A 567 4.63 13.18 13.63
C ASP A 567 5.12 11.73 13.76
N GLY A 568 4.58 10.91 14.68
CA GLY A 568 4.99 9.51 14.81
C GLY A 568 4.77 8.68 13.54
N LEU A 569 3.61 8.78 12.88
CA LEU A 569 3.36 8.09 11.60
C LEU A 569 4.25 8.65 10.48
N HIS A 570 4.48 9.97 10.46
CA HIS A 570 5.41 10.59 9.52
C HIS A 570 6.84 10.05 9.69
N ASN A 571 7.33 9.98 10.93
CA ASN A 571 8.67 9.50 11.26
C ASN A 571 8.82 8.01 10.95
N LEU A 572 7.79 7.20 11.21
CA LEU A 572 7.75 5.80 10.81
C LEU A 572 7.97 5.64 9.29
N MET A 573 7.32 6.47 8.46
CA MET A 573 7.50 6.41 7.00
C MET A 573 8.94 6.73 6.58
N ILE A 574 9.61 7.65 7.30
CA ILE A 574 11.03 7.95 7.09
C ILE A 574 11.90 6.77 7.52
N THR A 575 11.68 6.22 8.73
CA THR A 575 12.41 5.04 9.24
C THR A 575 12.28 3.86 8.29
N LEU A 576 11.09 3.60 7.77
CA LEU A 576 10.86 2.57 6.77
C LEU A 576 11.67 2.86 5.48
N ALA A 577 11.68 4.11 4.99
CA ALA A 577 12.42 4.48 3.78
C ALA A 577 13.95 4.30 3.93
N GLU A 578 14.48 4.52 5.13
CA GLU A 578 15.89 4.25 5.48
C GLU A 578 16.19 2.74 5.51
N GLU A 579 15.28 1.92 6.05
CA GLU A 579 15.41 0.46 6.09
C GLU A 579 15.41 -0.21 4.70
N LYS A 580 14.80 0.41 3.67
CA LYS A 580 14.88 -0.08 2.28
C LYS A 580 16.32 -0.15 1.74
N GLY A 581 17.25 0.64 2.30
CA GLY A 581 18.67 0.60 1.95
C GLY A 581 19.45 -0.55 2.60
N SER A 582 18.86 -1.24 3.57
CA SER A 582 19.47 -2.32 4.35
C SER A 582 19.07 -3.71 3.83
N LYS A 583 19.94 -4.72 3.97
CA LYS A 583 19.62 -6.10 3.55
C LYS A 583 18.46 -6.65 4.38
N GLY A 584 17.26 -6.67 3.81
CA GLY A 584 16.05 -7.21 4.45
C GLY A 584 14.86 -6.26 4.45
N GLY A 585 14.54 -5.67 3.28
CA GLY A 585 13.49 -4.66 3.12
C GLY A 585 12.16 -5.06 3.77
N SER A 586 11.45 -4.06 4.32
CA SER A 586 10.20 -4.29 5.07
C SER A 586 9.07 -4.83 4.19
N SER A 587 8.45 -5.94 4.60
CA SER A 587 7.25 -6.48 3.95
C SER A 587 6.05 -5.53 4.01
N PHE A 588 6.02 -4.60 4.98
CA PHE A 588 5.03 -3.54 5.07
C PHE A 588 4.91 -2.72 3.77
N PHE A 589 6.00 -2.52 3.03
CA PHE A 589 5.98 -1.77 1.77
C PHE A 589 5.37 -2.50 0.59
N SER A 590 5.25 -3.82 0.68
CA SER A 590 4.58 -4.59 -0.35
C SER A 590 3.09 -4.29 -0.37
N THR A 591 2.47 -4.04 0.80
CA THR A 591 1.04 -3.73 0.94
C THR A 591 0.74 -2.24 1.15
N HIS A 592 1.69 -1.47 1.71
CA HIS A 592 1.57 -0.04 2.01
C HIS A 592 2.77 0.76 1.50
N PRO A 593 2.81 1.17 0.22
CA PRO A 593 3.94 1.95 -0.30
C PRO A 593 4.12 3.27 0.48
N ALA A 594 5.27 3.49 1.17
CA ALA A 594 5.65 4.85 1.58
C ALA A 594 6.22 5.57 0.38
N THR A 595 5.46 6.55 -0.08
CA THR A 595 5.88 7.48 -1.11
C THR A 595 6.29 8.79 -0.44
N THR A 596 7.23 9.51 -1.05
CA THR A 596 7.56 10.90 -0.67
C THR A 596 6.31 11.78 -0.57
N GLU A 597 5.29 11.45 -1.37
CA GLU A 597 3.99 12.11 -1.37
C GLU A 597 3.19 11.85 -0.09
N ARG A 598 3.18 10.63 0.46
CA ARG A 598 2.48 10.35 1.73
C ARG A 598 3.15 11.03 2.91
N VAL A 599 4.49 11.06 2.94
CA VAL A 599 5.26 11.81 3.95
C VAL A 599 4.85 13.28 3.92
N ALA A 600 4.85 13.90 2.73
CA ALA A 600 4.41 15.28 2.55
C ALA A 600 2.94 15.49 2.93
N TYR A 601 2.06 14.52 2.64
CA TYR A 601 0.65 14.58 3.00
C TYR A 601 0.44 14.55 4.53
N ILE A 602 1.10 13.65 5.25
CA ILE A 602 1.02 13.59 6.72
C ILE A 602 1.58 14.87 7.33
N GLU A 603 2.69 15.39 6.81
CA GLU A 603 3.23 16.69 7.22
C GLU A 603 2.20 17.82 7.02
N GLU A 604 1.53 17.86 5.85
CA GLU A 604 0.46 18.82 5.58
C GLU A 604 -0.66 18.71 6.62
N LEU A 605 -1.10 17.49 6.93
CA LEU A 605 -2.16 17.24 7.90
C LEU A 605 -1.79 17.76 9.29
N ILE A 606 -0.56 17.52 9.73
CA ILE A 606 -0.06 18.00 11.03
C ILE A 606 -0.09 19.53 11.04
N GLN A 607 0.43 20.19 9.99
CA GLN A 607 0.50 21.64 9.93
C GLN A 607 -0.88 22.30 9.79
N ARG A 608 -1.72 21.80 8.88
CA ARG A 608 -3.05 22.35 8.56
C ARG A 608 -4.00 22.28 9.75
N ASN A 609 -3.96 21.18 10.50
CA ASN A 609 -4.84 20.97 11.65
C ASN A 609 -4.22 21.43 12.98
N GLY A 610 -2.97 21.90 12.96
CA GLY A 610 -2.26 22.33 14.17
C GLY A 610 -2.03 21.18 15.15
N TYR A 611 -1.85 19.95 14.67
CA TYR A 611 -1.58 18.81 15.53
C TYR A 611 -0.22 18.95 16.21
N ASN A 612 -0.19 18.71 17.51
CA ASN A 612 1.02 18.92 18.29
C ASN A 612 2.04 17.80 18.06
N ARG A 613 3.08 18.10 17.28
CA ARG A 613 4.23 17.20 17.12
C ARG A 613 5.21 17.25 18.29
N TYR A 614 5.10 18.20 19.21
CA TYR A 614 5.97 18.32 20.39
C TYR A 614 5.24 17.75 21.62
N ALA A 615 4.78 16.51 21.49
CA ALA A 615 4.07 15.75 22.52
C ALA A 615 4.83 14.44 22.83
N PHE A 616 4.21 13.54 23.59
CA PHE A 616 4.86 12.34 24.12
C PHE A 616 5.43 11.44 23.01
N GLU A 617 6.72 11.11 23.11
CA GLU A 617 7.43 10.21 22.20
C GLU A 617 7.55 8.79 22.77
N GLY A 618 7.73 8.68 24.09
CA GLY A 618 7.84 7.42 24.81
C GLY A 618 9.13 6.64 24.55
N VAL A 619 10.25 7.32 24.30
CA VAL A 619 11.50 6.67 23.87
C VAL A 619 12.08 5.70 24.91
N GLU A 620 11.96 6.02 26.19
CA GLU A 620 12.56 5.22 27.27
C GLU A 620 11.80 3.89 27.48
N LYS A 621 10.47 3.96 27.58
CA LYS A 621 9.61 2.77 27.71
C LYS A 621 9.78 1.87 26.48
N HIS A 622 9.77 2.47 25.30
CA HIS A 622 9.97 1.75 24.05
C HIS A 622 11.32 1.00 24.02
N ALA A 623 12.42 1.68 24.37
CA ALA A 623 13.75 1.07 24.43
C ALA A 623 13.88 -0.03 25.50
N GLN A 624 13.14 0.05 26.60
CA GLN A 624 13.09 -1.01 27.62
C GLN A 624 12.46 -2.28 27.04
N VAL A 625 11.30 -2.16 26.37
CA VAL A 625 10.62 -3.28 25.73
C VAL A 625 11.50 -3.90 24.62
N GLN A 626 12.16 -3.08 23.80
CA GLN A 626 13.09 -3.56 22.78
C GLN A 626 14.23 -4.42 23.37
N LYS A 627 14.80 -4.01 24.51
CA LYS A 627 15.81 -4.78 25.24
C LYS A 627 15.25 -6.09 25.80
N GLY A 628 13.96 -6.12 26.17
CA GLY A 628 13.26 -7.33 26.60
C GLY A 628 13.13 -8.34 25.46
N ILE A 629 12.77 -7.89 24.26
CA ILE A 629 12.61 -8.73 23.06
C ILE A 629 13.96 -9.33 22.61
N ALA A 630 15.06 -8.57 22.73
CA ALA A 630 16.38 -9.02 22.31
C ALA A 630 17.00 -10.11 23.22
N LYS A 631 16.32 -10.52 24.29
CA LYS A 631 16.71 -11.65 25.14
C LYS A 631 16.05 -12.94 24.64
N PRO A 632 16.76 -14.08 24.59
CA PRO A 632 16.29 -15.32 23.95
C PRO A 632 15.11 -16.05 24.62
N ASP A 633 14.42 -15.46 25.61
CA ASP A 633 13.40 -16.13 26.44
C ASP A 633 11.94 -15.88 25.99
N ILE A 634 11.69 -15.43 24.75
CA ILE A 634 10.30 -15.29 24.26
C ILE A 634 9.69 -16.68 24.09
N GLN A 635 8.75 -17.05 24.96
CA GLN A 635 8.01 -18.30 24.84
C GLN A 635 7.08 -18.22 23.63
N ILE A 636 7.51 -18.84 22.52
CA ILE A 636 6.68 -19.08 21.35
C ILE A 636 5.75 -20.25 21.70
N GLY A 637 4.44 -20.04 21.62
CA GLY A 637 3.48 -21.12 21.88
C GLY A 637 3.70 -22.30 20.94
N GLU A 638 3.66 -23.54 21.48
CA GLU A 638 3.77 -24.74 20.66
C GLU A 638 2.65 -24.80 19.61
N LYS A 639 2.99 -25.16 18.37
CA LYS A 639 2.00 -25.43 17.30
C LYS A 639 1.09 -26.58 17.74
N THR A 640 -0.17 -26.28 18.07
CA THR A 640 -1.23 -27.27 18.35
C THR A 640 -1.94 -27.70 17.08
#